data_AF-A0A8D8AA60-F1
#
_entry.id   AF-A0A8D8AA60-F1
#
_cell.length_a   1.000
_cell.length_b   1.000
_cell.length_c   1.000
_cell.angle_alpha   90.00
_cell.angle_beta   90.00
_cell.angle_gamma   90.00
#
_symmetry.space_group_name_H-M   'P 1'
#
loop_
_entity.id
_entity.type
_entity.pdbx_description
1 polymer ?
#
loop_
_entity_poly.entity_id
_entity_poly.type
_entity_poly.pdbx_seq_one_letter_code
_entity_poly.pdbx_strand_id
1 'polypeptide(L)'
;AAQQQQQLQQQLQQQQQQSNHAPPPPPHAHGVIHQPMQQPQTLLENGTAGHKLRPKSPAVIRSASPIQRGTTGGPMSPSSPKHSRPNSRASSTGAGHPFAEREQRRKYRVEKKLQEMQQMDITEREKELLRDDVYHDILEFAESYYNTHERSPEGTIMATLTRKGRESVDMVPKYEMITYYRGNTIPSSHIHMYDPENVTIACNIFRDLCKYIRGELNNERELQVIQFIIGQGIEREELRDEIFVQCMRQATNNPSVEWTDRVWLLLCLTIVAFQPSKLLFRYFCSFLKKNLETLEGKLRQYVQWCLDNCKNTKVRCRQYAPSSVEIAAMRRLGTIVCRFFFLDGRTKAIDVHPTDTASDAVAKLAEKLGLCNIEGWAIYQSRPDGEEHVKSHDYLYDIIAAWESKQTKIHAGSSTLRKNATTLGSGENRFVFKKRLFKSTRELSQDPVEVNMLYAQAVYSVVKCDDFPVSEKVALQLAGLQAQVALGDPSNQPKPEYYSDVAGFLPERISSCREEQFWVPILAQAHRQYGSGRTELTAKVLYLSCVMQYPLYGTTMFPVSYRGYWSYGNSLILGVNCEGIILIKPDDKFVLYEFRYSEIESIMLDPSDSFITISLNRHTSTTTTADQQRCFVFETSQKNEIGSLIVSYFPALSNWITENEVPPKKSKGITNEDRVRLHHNVVVCRRHLVDAEILRKPQDPSGGFLRNTLRRLSKHRLEKLRAEHGHGSVHDHGETYKGFPHAYWAFSRQALPQSLSKIPDQEEQAMIQVFNSILTYAGLGQNGETVQRAEDEHITLIQSIMDRCMRKESLLNELYLQLIKQTTDHPDPNSRVNLRHWALLSLACSVILPPQKVVRKYLIGHLKRCASDFITEEGKYAR
;
A
#
# COMPACT_ATOMS: atom_id res chain seq x y z
N ALA A 1 -20.24 2.68 -58.01
CA ALA A 1 -20.90 2.56 -56.69
C ALA A 1 -21.68 1.26 -56.54
N ALA A 2 -22.73 0.99 -57.34
CA ALA A 2 -23.53 -0.25 -57.21
C ALA A 2 -22.74 -1.56 -57.47
N GLN A 3 -21.81 -1.59 -58.43
CA GLN A 3 -20.95 -2.78 -58.66
C GLN A 3 -19.93 -3.03 -57.54
N GLN A 4 -19.48 -1.99 -56.86
CA GLN A 4 -18.55 -2.11 -55.71
C GLN A 4 -19.28 -2.66 -54.48
N GLN A 5 -20.56 -2.33 -54.32
CA GLN A 5 -21.40 -2.85 -53.24
C GLN A 5 -21.76 -4.33 -53.45
N GLN A 6 -21.87 -4.76 -54.72
CA GLN A 6 -22.15 -6.15 -55.09
C GLN A 6 -20.92 -7.06 -54.92
N GLN A 7 -19.70 -6.55 -55.18
CA GLN A 7 -18.44 -7.27 -54.88
C GLN A 7 -18.18 -7.43 -53.38
N LEU A 8 -18.52 -6.41 -52.58
CA LEU A 8 -18.36 -6.48 -51.12
C LEU A 8 -19.33 -7.49 -50.49
N GLN A 9 -20.56 -7.58 -51.02
CA GLN A 9 -21.54 -8.58 -50.58
C GLN A 9 -21.13 -10.02 -50.94
N GLN A 10 -20.52 -10.25 -52.10
CA GLN A 10 -20.01 -11.57 -52.48
C GLN A 10 -18.77 -12.01 -51.64
N GLN A 11 -17.90 -11.07 -51.27
CA GLN A 11 -16.77 -11.38 -50.37
C GLN A 11 -17.21 -11.69 -48.93
N LEU A 12 -18.25 -11.01 -48.43
CA LEU A 12 -18.82 -11.29 -47.11
C LEU A 12 -19.55 -12.64 -47.06
N GLN A 13 -20.16 -13.07 -48.17
CA GLN A 13 -20.81 -14.38 -48.26
C GLN A 13 -19.82 -15.55 -48.35
N GLN A 14 -18.64 -15.35 -48.95
CA GLN A 14 -17.58 -16.36 -48.98
C GLN A 14 -16.88 -16.53 -47.61
N GLN A 15 -16.76 -15.47 -46.80
CA GLN A 15 -16.19 -15.58 -45.46
C GLN A 15 -17.11 -16.28 -44.45
N GLN A 16 -18.44 -16.24 -44.63
CA GLN A 16 -19.38 -16.93 -43.74
C GLN A 16 -19.50 -18.44 -44.00
N GLN A 17 -19.01 -18.96 -45.14
CA GLN A 17 -19.03 -20.41 -45.41
C GLN A 17 -17.77 -21.16 -44.96
N GLN A 18 -16.68 -20.47 -44.57
CA GLN A 18 -15.43 -21.11 -44.16
C GLN A 18 -15.23 -21.28 -42.64
N SER A 19 -16.14 -20.79 -41.79
CA SER A 19 -15.99 -20.83 -40.32
C SER A 19 -16.73 -21.97 -39.60
N ASN A 20 -17.24 -22.97 -40.32
CA ASN A 20 -18.09 -24.03 -39.75
C ASN A 20 -17.52 -25.46 -39.81
N HIS A 21 -16.19 -25.63 -39.70
CA HIS A 21 -15.60 -26.97 -39.51
C HIS A 21 -14.59 -27.02 -38.35
N ALA A 22 -14.89 -27.89 -37.38
CA ALA A 22 -14.07 -28.20 -36.22
C ALA A 22 -12.78 -28.97 -36.61
N PRO A 23 -11.67 -28.82 -35.85
CA PRO A 23 -10.44 -29.58 -36.10
C PRO A 23 -10.57 -31.06 -35.65
N PRO A 24 -9.87 -32.00 -36.33
CA PRO A 24 -9.95 -33.44 -36.06
C PRO A 24 -9.08 -33.89 -34.87
N PRO A 25 -9.34 -35.07 -34.27
CA PRO A 25 -8.53 -35.62 -33.18
C PRO A 25 -7.24 -36.30 -33.69
N PRO A 26 -6.18 -36.41 -32.85
CA PRO A 26 -4.92 -37.07 -33.19
C PRO A 26 -5.01 -38.62 -33.18
N PRO A 27 -4.10 -39.33 -33.89
CA PRO A 27 -4.28 -40.74 -34.27
C PRO A 27 -3.89 -41.75 -33.17
N HIS A 28 -4.64 -42.85 -33.14
CA HIS A 28 -4.36 -44.05 -32.34
C HIS A 28 -3.22 -44.88 -32.94
N ALA A 29 -2.24 -45.26 -32.11
CA ALA A 29 -1.28 -46.32 -32.39
C ALA A 29 -1.71 -47.62 -31.66
N HIS A 30 -1.51 -48.72 -32.37
CA HIS A 30 -2.04 -50.06 -32.11
C HIS A 30 -1.62 -50.69 -30.78
N GLY A 31 -2.57 -51.39 -30.15
CA GLY A 31 -2.36 -52.25 -29.01
C GLY A 31 -1.77 -53.62 -29.37
N VAL A 32 -0.97 -54.14 -28.43
CA VAL A 32 -0.66 -55.57 -28.30
C VAL A 32 -1.26 -56.03 -26.97
N ILE A 33 -1.97 -57.15 -27.06
CA ILE A 33 -2.78 -57.84 -26.07
C ILE A 33 -1.90 -58.55 -25.03
N HIS A 34 -2.27 -58.55 -23.74
CA HIS A 34 -2.33 -59.77 -22.92
C HIS A 34 -3.07 -59.57 -21.58
N GLN A 35 -3.81 -60.61 -21.22
CA GLN A 35 -4.79 -60.82 -20.14
C GLN A 35 -4.26 -60.72 -18.68
N PRO A 36 -5.17 -60.65 -17.69
CA PRO A 36 -4.85 -60.41 -16.28
C PRO A 36 -4.52 -61.70 -15.51
N MET A 37 -3.62 -61.63 -14.52
CA MET A 37 -3.43 -62.69 -13.54
C MET A 37 -3.50 -62.17 -12.10
N GLN A 38 -4.19 -62.99 -11.31
CA GLN A 38 -4.51 -62.88 -9.90
C GLN A 38 -3.28 -63.09 -8.98
N GLN A 39 -3.51 -62.77 -7.70
CA GLN A 39 -2.70 -63.00 -6.50
C GLN A 39 -1.84 -64.28 -6.49
N PRO A 40 -0.83 -64.33 -5.62
CA PRO A 40 -0.97 -65.29 -4.52
C PRO A 40 -0.46 -64.83 -3.14
N GLN A 41 -1.13 -65.37 -2.12
CA GLN A 41 -0.68 -65.53 -0.75
C GLN A 41 0.47 -66.56 -0.66
N THR A 42 1.38 -66.42 0.31
CA THR A 42 2.06 -67.58 0.92
C THR A 42 2.37 -67.35 2.41
N LEU A 43 2.14 -68.41 3.18
CA LEU A 43 2.38 -68.62 4.62
C LEU A 43 3.29 -69.87 4.77
N LEU A 44 4.20 -69.85 5.76
CA LEU A 44 4.80 -70.97 6.52
C LEU A 44 5.69 -71.98 5.72
N GLU A 45 6.81 -72.56 6.18
CA GLU A 45 7.47 -72.67 7.50
C GLU A 45 8.90 -73.27 7.34
N ASN A 46 9.73 -73.11 8.39
CA ASN A 46 10.86 -73.93 8.86
C ASN A 46 12.31 -73.77 8.32
N GLY A 47 13.24 -73.51 9.26
CA GLY A 47 14.58 -74.14 9.26
C GLY A 47 15.85 -73.30 9.58
N THR A 48 16.02 -72.83 10.83
CA THR A 48 17.29 -72.75 11.62
C THR A 48 18.60 -72.17 11.03
N ALA A 49 19.12 -71.06 11.60
CA ALA A 49 20.31 -70.99 12.50
C ALA A 49 21.06 -69.62 12.48
N GLY A 50 21.35 -69.05 13.67
CA GLY A 50 22.56 -68.24 13.93
C GLY A 50 22.45 -66.72 14.20
N HIS A 51 22.13 -66.33 15.45
CA HIS A 51 22.57 -65.15 16.26
C HIS A 51 22.82 -63.76 15.59
N LYS A 52 22.26 -62.62 16.02
CA LYS A 52 22.33 -62.00 17.37
C LYS A 52 21.16 -61.03 17.67
N LEU A 53 20.83 -60.98 18.96
CA LEU A 53 19.64 -60.51 19.69
C LEU A 53 19.33 -58.99 19.72
N ARG A 54 18.02 -58.68 19.64
CA ARG A 54 17.29 -57.59 20.36
C ARG A 54 16.84 -58.13 21.74
N PRO A 55 16.32 -57.34 22.70
CA PRO A 55 14.86 -57.10 22.72
C PRO A 55 14.39 -55.76 23.38
N LYS A 56 13.09 -55.49 23.27
CA LYS A 56 12.34 -54.37 23.89
C LYS A 56 11.84 -54.74 25.31
N SER A 57 11.78 -53.70 26.16
CA SER A 57 10.87 -53.42 27.31
C SER A 57 10.88 -54.37 28.52
N PRO A 58 10.86 -53.84 29.77
CA PRO A 58 9.58 -53.52 30.43
C PRO A 58 9.57 -52.35 31.45
N ALA A 59 8.38 -52.10 31.99
CA ALA A 59 8.00 -51.20 33.09
C ALA A 59 8.62 -51.57 34.46
N VAL A 60 8.56 -50.64 35.44
CA VAL A 60 8.82 -50.91 36.87
C VAL A 60 7.84 -50.14 37.77
N ILE A 61 7.35 -50.83 38.81
CA ILE A 61 6.47 -50.36 39.90
C ILE A 61 7.14 -50.66 41.27
N ARG A 62 6.85 -49.79 42.26
CA ARG A 62 6.98 -49.88 43.76
C ARG A 62 8.40 -49.76 44.35
N SER A 63 8.63 -49.05 45.46
CA SER A 63 7.97 -49.09 46.80
C SER A 63 8.20 -47.78 47.61
N ALA A 64 7.19 -47.18 48.26
CA ALA A 64 6.78 -47.26 49.68
C ALA A 64 7.24 -46.09 50.59
N SER A 65 6.28 -45.50 51.32
CA SER A 65 6.33 -44.29 52.19
C SER A 65 6.91 -44.57 53.61
N PRO A 66 7.09 -43.57 54.52
CA PRO A 66 5.96 -43.00 55.31
C PRO A 66 6.09 -41.56 55.91
N ILE A 67 4.93 -40.90 56.20
CA ILE A 67 4.55 -40.18 57.48
C ILE A 67 5.36 -38.89 57.87
N GLN A 68 4.87 -37.70 58.31
CA GLN A 68 3.65 -37.18 58.98
C GLN A 68 3.65 -35.61 59.04
N ARG A 69 2.43 -35.01 59.20
CA ARG A 69 2.00 -33.77 59.95
C ARG A 69 2.66 -32.41 59.62
N GLY A 70 1.96 -31.27 59.53
CA GLY A 70 0.55 -30.90 59.75
C GLY A 70 0.29 -29.41 59.43
N THR A 71 -0.99 -29.02 59.36
CA THR A 71 -1.66 -27.74 59.76
C THR A 71 -0.79 -26.46 59.85
N THR A 72 -1.10 -25.26 59.33
CA THR A 72 -2.33 -24.43 59.25
C THR A 72 -2.00 -23.10 58.51
N GLY A 73 -2.98 -22.47 57.87
CA GLY A 73 -3.20 -21.01 57.97
C GLY A 73 -2.61 -20.05 56.92
N GLY A 74 -3.49 -19.51 56.06
CA GLY A 74 -3.71 -18.07 55.83
C GLY A 74 -2.63 -17.18 55.17
N PRO A 75 -3.04 -16.11 54.44
CA PRO A 75 -2.26 -15.50 53.36
C PRO A 75 -1.55 -14.20 53.81
N MET A 76 -0.51 -13.74 53.09
CA MET A 76 -0.26 -12.31 52.77
C MET A 76 0.92 -12.10 51.79
N SER A 77 0.71 -11.06 50.98
CA SER A 77 1.42 -10.34 49.92
C SER A 77 2.95 -10.09 50.03
N PRO A 78 3.60 -9.61 48.94
CA PRO A 78 5.01 -9.87 48.63
C PRO A 78 5.95 -8.73 49.02
N SER A 79 7.21 -9.06 49.31
CA SER A 79 8.32 -8.10 49.34
C SER A 79 9.52 -8.63 48.56
N SER A 80 10.04 -7.77 47.68
CA SER A 80 11.18 -8.01 46.80
C SER A 80 12.48 -8.24 47.57
N PRO A 81 13.40 -9.08 47.07
CA PRO A 81 14.80 -9.01 47.48
C PRO A 81 15.69 -8.42 46.38
N LYS A 82 16.43 -7.38 46.78
CA LYS A 82 17.69 -6.95 46.17
C LYS A 82 18.71 -8.07 46.34
N HIS A 83 19.38 -8.50 45.27
CA HIS A 83 20.56 -9.36 45.37
C HIS A 83 21.84 -8.64 44.95
N SER A 84 22.76 -8.66 45.90
CA SER A 84 24.17 -8.31 45.90
C SER A 84 24.98 -9.19 44.94
N ARG A 85 26.02 -8.58 44.35
CA ARG A 85 27.10 -9.24 43.61
C ARG A 85 28.02 -10.02 44.56
N PRO A 86 28.82 -10.94 44.00
CA PRO A 86 30.26 -10.88 44.24
C PRO A 86 31.07 -10.83 42.95
N ASN A 87 32.23 -10.19 43.08
CA ASN A 87 33.17 -9.85 42.01
C ASN A 87 34.37 -10.81 42.13
N SER A 88 34.78 -11.45 41.04
CA SER A 88 36.12 -12.01 40.89
C SER A 88 36.63 -11.71 39.50
N ARG A 89 37.71 -10.92 39.45
CA ARG A 89 38.33 -10.34 38.27
C ARG A 89 39.55 -11.20 37.90
N ALA A 90 39.60 -11.68 36.67
CA ALA A 90 40.82 -12.12 36.00
C ALA A 90 40.82 -11.50 34.60
N SER A 91 41.93 -10.86 34.26
CA SER A 91 42.15 -10.01 33.09
C SER A 91 42.96 -10.72 32.01
N SER A 92 42.48 -10.70 30.76
CA SER A 92 43.34 -10.76 29.57
C SER A 92 42.62 -10.18 28.33
N THR A 93 43.08 -9.00 27.94
CA THR A 93 43.19 -8.41 26.59
C THR A 93 42.43 -9.04 25.41
N GLY A 94 41.50 -8.27 24.83
CA GLY A 94 40.85 -8.49 23.53
C GLY A 94 39.63 -7.57 23.37
N ALA A 95 39.83 -6.37 22.82
CA ALA A 95 38.77 -5.37 22.63
C ALA A 95 37.93 -5.71 21.38
N GLY A 96 36.62 -5.97 21.55
CA GLY A 96 35.68 -6.17 20.44
C GLY A 96 34.38 -6.91 20.79
N HIS A 97 33.42 -6.21 21.40
CA HIS A 97 31.96 -6.37 21.27
C HIS A 97 31.23 -7.76 21.32
N PRO A 98 31.47 -8.71 22.26
CA PRO A 98 30.72 -9.98 22.27
C PRO A 98 29.32 -9.90 22.90
N PHE A 99 28.98 -8.77 23.56
CA PHE A 99 27.74 -8.65 24.33
C PHE A 99 26.53 -8.26 23.47
N ALA A 100 26.72 -7.36 22.50
CA ALA A 100 25.64 -6.92 21.63
C ALA A 100 25.13 -8.03 20.71
N GLU A 101 26.03 -8.87 20.19
CA GLU A 101 25.65 -9.99 19.32
C GLU A 101 24.88 -11.07 20.09
N ARG A 102 25.29 -11.36 21.34
CA ARG A 102 24.60 -12.30 22.22
C ARG A 102 23.23 -11.78 22.63
N GLU A 103 23.11 -10.47 22.84
CA GLU A 103 21.86 -9.80 23.19
C GLU A 103 20.90 -9.66 21.99
N GLN A 104 21.42 -9.40 20.77
CA GLN A 104 20.65 -9.46 19.53
C GLN A 104 20.13 -10.87 19.23
N ARG A 105 20.97 -11.90 19.38
CA ARG A 105 20.53 -13.31 19.23
C ARG A 105 19.52 -13.74 20.29
N ARG A 106 19.52 -13.10 21.47
CA ARG A 106 18.52 -13.33 22.53
C ARG A 106 17.23 -12.59 22.20
N LYS A 107 17.29 -11.32 21.80
CA LYS A 107 16.14 -10.52 21.36
C LYS A 107 15.43 -11.16 20.17
N TYR A 108 16.17 -11.58 19.15
CA TYR A 108 15.63 -12.27 17.97
C TYR A 108 14.91 -13.59 18.34
N ARG A 109 15.47 -14.40 19.25
CA ARG A 109 14.81 -15.64 19.71
C ARG A 109 13.54 -15.37 20.53
N VAL A 110 13.56 -14.33 21.35
CA VAL A 110 12.41 -13.93 22.17
C VAL A 110 11.31 -13.34 21.30
N GLU A 111 11.65 -12.48 20.35
CA GLU A 111 10.73 -11.88 19.39
C GLU A 111 10.14 -12.94 18.45
N LYS A 112 10.95 -13.89 17.96
CA LYS A 112 10.47 -15.04 17.19
C LYS A 112 9.51 -15.92 18.00
N LYS A 113 9.81 -16.22 19.27
CA LYS A 113 8.89 -16.97 20.13
C LYS A 113 7.60 -16.22 20.46
N LEU A 114 7.68 -14.89 20.65
CA LEU A 114 6.51 -14.04 20.86
C LEU A 114 5.64 -13.96 19.61
N GLN A 115 6.25 -13.88 18.43
CA GLN A 115 5.55 -13.97 17.15
C GLN A 115 4.95 -15.35 16.94
N GLU A 116 5.66 -16.44 17.23
CA GLU A 116 5.14 -17.82 17.15
C GLU A 116 3.98 -18.04 18.13
N MET A 117 4.07 -17.56 19.37
CA MET A 117 2.96 -17.61 20.33
C MET A 117 1.77 -16.77 19.90
N GLN A 118 1.98 -15.54 19.40
CA GLN A 118 0.88 -14.73 18.86
C GLN A 118 0.26 -15.37 17.62
N GLN A 119 1.06 -15.97 16.75
CA GLN A 119 0.60 -16.68 15.58
C GLN A 119 -0.22 -17.91 15.99
N MET A 120 0.21 -18.66 17.01
CA MET A 120 -0.53 -19.80 17.57
C MET A 120 -1.83 -19.37 18.26
N ASP A 121 -1.84 -18.31 19.07
CA ASP A 121 -3.05 -17.77 19.71
C ASP A 121 -4.06 -17.23 18.67
N ILE A 122 -3.57 -16.60 17.60
CA ILE A 122 -4.40 -16.17 16.47
C ILE A 122 -4.97 -17.41 15.75
N THR A 123 -4.14 -18.41 15.47
CA THR A 123 -4.55 -19.63 14.77
C THR A 123 -5.55 -20.45 15.58
N GLU A 124 -5.37 -20.58 16.90
CA GLU A 124 -6.32 -21.27 17.79
C GLU A 124 -7.64 -20.51 17.90
N ARG A 125 -7.61 -19.18 17.97
CA ARG A 125 -8.83 -18.36 17.99
C ARG A 125 -9.55 -18.30 16.63
N GLU A 126 -8.81 -18.41 15.53
CA GLU A 126 -9.33 -18.55 14.17
C GLU A 126 -9.95 -19.94 13.93
N LYS A 127 -9.34 -21.02 14.46
CA LYS A 127 -9.96 -22.36 14.51
C LYS A 127 -11.25 -22.35 15.34
N GLU A 128 -11.31 -21.54 16.39
CA GLU A 128 -12.49 -21.40 17.23
C GLU A 128 -13.65 -20.67 16.52
N LEU A 129 -13.33 -19.71 15.64
CA LEU A 129 -14.26 -18.99 14.75
C LEU A 129 -14.75 -19.84 13.57
N LEU A 130 -14.06 -20.94 13.25
CA LEU A 130 -14.37 -21.88 12.17
C LEU A 130 -15.04 -23.17 12.67
N ARG A 131 -15.45 -23.26 13.94
CA ARG A 131 -16.27 -24.39 14.42
C ARG A 131 -17.56 -24.45 13.63
N ASP A 132 -17.73 -25.50 12.83
CA ASP A 132 -18.82 -25.65 11.87
C ASP A 132 -20.22 -25.74 12.49
N ASP A 133 -20.31 -25.99 13.81
CA ASP A 133 -21.56 -26.35 14.50
C ASP A 133 -22.33 -25.18 15.14
N VAL A 134 -21.79 -23.95 15.15
CA VAL A 134 -22.47 -22.79 15.77
C VAL A 134 -23.02 -21.85 14.70
N TYR A 135 -24.35 -21.85 14.53
CA TYR A 135 -25.05 -20.91 13.66
C TYR A 135 -25.22 -19.55 14.37
N HIS A 136 -24.85 -18.47 13.70
CA HIS A 136 -25.03 -17.10 14.18
C HIS A 136 -26.12 -16.38 13.38
N ASP A 137 -27.19 -15.96 14.05
CA ASP A 137 -28.32 -15.30 13.39
C ASP A 137 -28.05 -13.80 13.20
N ILE A 138 -28.19 -13.31 11.97
CA ILE A 138 -28.03 -11.87 11.66
C ILE A 138 -29.09 -11.01 12.37
N LEU A 139 -30.23 -11.58 12.77
CA LEU A 139 -31.23 -10.86 13.56
C LEU A 139 -30.68 -10.48 14.95
N GLU A 140 -29.92 -11.36 15.61
CA GLU A 140 -29.26 -11.07 16.90
C GLU A 140 -28.27 -9.91 16.77
N PHE A 141 -27.50 -9.90 15.67
CA PHE A 141 -26.60 -8.79 15.34
C PHE A 141 -27.38 -7.49 15.13
N ALA A 142 -28.49 -7.52 14.40
CA ALA A 142 -29.31 -6.33 14.15
C ALA A 142 -29.95 -5.78 15.44
N GLU A 143 -30.41 -6.64 16.34
CA GLU A 143 -30.93 -6.24 17.65
C GLU A 143 -29.87 -5.55 18.51
N SER A 144 -28.62 -6.01 18.43
CA SER A 144 -27.52 -5.50 19.24
C SER A 144 -26.85 -4.25 18.67
N TYR A 145 -26.73 -4.16 17.35
CA TYR A 145 -25.84 -3.19 16.70
C TYR A 145 -26.53 -2.24 15.71
N TYR A 146 -27.77 -2.50 15.27
CA TYR A 146 -28.42 -1.58 14.34
C TYR A 146 -29.01 -0.36 15.04
N ASN A 147 -28.91 0.81 14.41
CA ASN A 147 -29.70 2.00 14.71
C ASN A 147 -31.19 1.73 14.48
N THR A 148 -32.04 2.48 15.17
CA THR A 148 -33.49 2.45 14.94
C THR A 148 -33.82 3.36 13.76
N HIS A 149 -34.61 2.86 12.80
CA HIS A 149 -35.06 3.63 11.65
C HIS A 149 -36.55 3.95 11.79
N GLU A 150 -36.92 5.19 11.52
CA GLU A 150 -38.33 5.60 11.41
C GLU A 150 -38.89 5.13 10.05
N ARG A 151 -40.16 4.71 10.01
CA ARG A 151 -40.81 4.39 8.74
C ARG A 151 -41.00 5.65 7.88
N SER A 152 -40.44 5.62 6.68
CA SER A 152 -40.66 6.66 5.67
C SER A 152 -42.15 6.72 5.28
N PRO A 153 -42.76 7.92 5.15
CA PRO A 153 -44.14 8.08 4.67
C PRO A 153 -44.36 7.76 3.19
N GLU A 154 -43.34 7.36 2.43
CA GLU A 154 -43.33 7.30 0.95
C GLU A 154 -44.18 6.17 0.32
N GLY A 155 -45.22 5.69 1.02
CA GLY A 155 -46.05 4.56 0.60
C GLY A 155 -47.54 4.84 0.36
N THR A 156 -48.12 5.99 0.71
CA THR A 156 -49.57 6.24 0.49
C THR A 156 -49.90 7.73 0.42
N ILE A 157 -50.21 8.24 -0.78
CA ILE A 157 -50.64 9.64 -1.05
C ILE A 157 -52.07 9.94 -0.51
N MET A 158 -52.67 9.06 0.31
CA MET A 158 -54.05 9.23 0.80
C MET A 158 -54.21 9.03 2.32
N ALA A 159 -53.28 9.52 3.13
CA ALA A 159 -53.47 9.60 4.57
C ALA A 159 -52.99 10.92 5.20
N THR A 160 -53.03 12.03 4.45
CA THR A 160 -52.88 13.37 5.03
C THR A 160 -54.25 14.02 5.07
N LEU A 161 -54.75 14.21 6.29
CA LEU A 161 -55.91 15.02 6.73
C LEU A 161 -56.92 14.23 7.59
N THR A 162 -56.49 13.61 8.70
CA THR A 162 -57.22 13.63 9.99
C THR A 162 -56.51 12.77 11.03
N ARG A 163 -55.53 13.32 11.75
CA ARG A 163 -55.29 12.91 13.14
C ARG A 163 -54.47 13.94 13.90
N LYS A 164 -55.18 14.90 14.50
CA LYS A 164 -54.70 15.61 15.69
C LYS A 164 -54.70 14.59 16.84
N GLY A 165 -53.53 14.16 17.29
CA GLY A 165 -53.37 13.49 18.58
C GLY A 165 -52.33 12.36 18.59
N ARG A 166 -51.17 12.64 19.21
CA ARG A 166 -50.11 11.70 19.61
C ARG A 166 -49.74 10.66 18.55
N GLU A 167 -48.84 11.01 17.64
CA GLU A 167 -48.22 10.03 16.75
C GLU A 167 -47.02 9.38 17.46
N SER A 168 -47.19 8.13 17.87
CA SER A 168 -46.08 7.21 18.08
C SER A 168 -45.37 7.05 16.73
N VAL A 169 -44.13 7.51 16.63
CA VAL A 169 -43.30 7.29 15.44
C VAL A 169 -43.19 5.78 15.20
N ASP A 170 -43.73 5.30 14.07
CA ASP A 170 -43.72 3.88 13.72
C ASP A 170 -42.30 3.48 13.30
N MET A 171 -41.66 2.63 14.09
CA MET A 171 -40.26 2.23 13.90
C MET A 171 -40.18 0.98 13.05
N VAL A 172 -39.20 0.90 12.15
CA VAL A 172 -38.95 -0.30 11.34
C VAL A 172 -38.44 -1.42 12.25
N PRO A 173 -39.13 -2.56 12.34
CA PRO A 173 -38.65 -3.71 13.10
C PRO A 173 -37.32 -4.25 12.55
N LYS A 174 -36.44 -4.77 13.41
CA LYS A 174 -35.10 -5.25 13.00
C LYS A 174 -35.15 -6.36 11.95
N TYR A 175 -36.15 -7.25 11.99
CA TYR A 175 -36.33 -8.29 10.98
C TYR A 175 -36.64 -7.73 9.57
N GLU A 176 -37.30 -6.56 9.48
CA GLU A 176 -37.51 -5.86 8.19
C GLU A 176 -36.22 -5.15 7.73
N MET A 177 -35.33 -4.79 8.65
CA MET A 177 -34.05 -4.15 8.34
C MET A 177 -32.98 -5.13 7.81
N ILE A 178 -33.19 -6.44 7.95
CA ILE A 178 -32.30 -7.49 7.42
C ILE A 178 -32.87 -8.20 6.19
N THR A 179 -34.07 -7.80 5.75
CA THR A 179 -34.77 -8.37 4.58
C THR A 179 -34.83 -7.36 3.44
N TYR A 180 -34.91 -7.83 2.21
CA TYR A 180 -34.95 -7.03 0.99
C TYR A 180 -35.90 -5.83 1.14
N TYR A 181 -35.37 -4.65 0.82
CA TYR A 181 -36.12 -3.40 0.85
C TYR A 181 -36.36 -2.85 -0.56
N ARG A 182 -37.63 -2.54 -0.84
CA ARG A 182 -38.09 -2.03 -2.14
C ARG A 182 -37.83 -0.54 -2.33
N GLY A 183 -37.68 0.24 -1.26
CA GLY A 183 -37.30 1.65 -1.37
C GLY A 183 -35.83 1.83 -1.76
N ASN A 184 -35.42 3.06 -2.05
CA ASN A 184 -34.03 3.39 -2.43
C ASN A 184 -33.35 4.33 -1.42
N THR A 185 -34.00 4.61 -0.29
CA THR A 185 -33.52 5.53 0.74
C THR A 185 -33.63 4.88 2.11
N ILE A 186 -32.67 5.19 2.98
CA ILE A 186 -32.71 4.90 4.41
C ILE A 186 -32.55 6.22 5.16
N PRO A 187 -33.19 6.37 6.33
CA PRO A 187 -33.13 7.62 7.10
C PRO A 187 -31.77 7.86 7.76
N SER A 188 -31.02 6.80 8.06
CA SER A 188 -29.68 6.82 8.65
C SER A 188 -28.94 5.52 8.33
N SER A 189 -27.67 5.39 8.68
CA SER A 189 -26.89 4.14 8.57
C SER A 189 -27.54 3.00 9.37
N HIS A 190 -27.34 1.75 8.95
CA HIS A 190 -27.82 0.60 9.72
C HIS A 190 -27.02 0.45 11.00
N ILE A 191 -25.70 0.50 10.94
CA ILE A 191 -24.81 0.39 12.10
C ILE A 191 -24.47 1.79 12.63
N HIS A 192 -24.31 1.92 13.94
CA HIS A 192 -23.89 3.18 14.56
C HIS A 192 -22.49 3.60 14.05
N MET A 193 -22.41 4.83 13.55
CA MET A 193 -21.17 5.48 13.11
C MET A 193 -21.00 6.77 13.88
N TYR A 194 -19.76 7.13 14.20
CA TYR A 194 -19.47 8.29 15.03
C TYR A 194 -19.23 9.54 14.21
N ASP A 195 -18.76 9.38 12.98
CA ASP A 195 -18.61 10.46 12.02
C ASP A 195 -19.94 10.69 11.26
N PRO A 196 -20.57 11.88 11.39
CA PRO A 196 -21.78 12.23 10.64
C PRO A 196 -21.59 12.20 9.12
N GLU A 197 -20.36 12.41 8.63
CA GLU A 197 -20.04 12.27 7.21
C GLU A 197 -20.20 10.81 6.77
N ASN A 198 -19.69 9.86 7.55
CA ASN A 198 -19.83 8.42 7.28
C ASN A 198 -21.31 7.99 7.25
N VAL A 199 -22.16 8.56 8.12
CA VAL A 199 -23.61 8.32 8.08
C VAL A 199 -24.21 8.78 6.76
N THR A 200 -23.83 9.97 6.29
CA THR A 200 -24.29 10.51 5.01
C THR A 200 -23.83 9.65 3.84
N ILE A 201 -22.57 9.21 3.87
CA ILE A 201 -22.00 8.32 2.86
C ILE A 201 -22.73 6.97 2.87
N ALA A 202 -23.01 6.39 4.03
CA ALA A 202 -23.77 5.14 4.16
C ALA A 202 -25.16 5.22 3.51
N CYS A 203 -25.88 6.34 3.69
CA CYS A 203 -27.17 6.57 3.04
C CYS A 203 -27.04 6.72 1.51
N ASN A 204 -25.95 7.33 1.03
CA ASN A 204 -25.67 7.43 -0.40
C ASN A 204 -25.30 6.07 -1.00
N ILE A 205 -24.46 5.28 -0.32
CA ILE A 205 -24.12 3.90 -0.69
C ILE A 205 -25.39 3.08 -0.85
N PHE A 206 -26.34 3.14 0.09
CA PHE A 206 -27.59 2.38 0.00
C PHE A 206 -28.43 2.77 -1.22
N ARG A 207 -28.48 4.07 -1.52
CA ARG A 207 -29.21 4.59 -2.68
C ARG A 207 -28.63 4.10 -3.99
N ASP A 208 -27.30 4.17 -4.12
CA ASP A 208 -26.62 3.76 -5.33
C ASP A 208 -26.61 2.24 -5.48
N LEU A 209 -26.49 1.50 -4.38
CA LEU A 209 -26.67 0.06 -4.31
C LEU A 209 -28.05 -0.35 -4.87
N CYS A 210 -29.13 0.28 -4.39
CA CYS A 210 -30.48 -0.02 -4.87
C CYS A 210 -30.67 0.25 -6.38
N LYS A 211 -30.13 1.35 -6.91
CA LYS A 211 -30.18 1.67 -8.34
C LYS A 211 -29.38 0.67 -9.18
N TYR A 212 -28.17 0.31 -8.71
CA TYR A 212 -27.31 -0.67 -9.37
C TYR A 212 -27.96 -2.05 -9.43
N ILE A 213 -28.53 -2.52 -8.32
CA ILE A 213 -29.19 -3.83 -8.23
C ILE A 213 -30.39 -3.93 -9.18
N ARG A 214 -31.16 -2.84 -9.32
CA ARG A 214 -32.35 -2.82 -10.18
C ARG A 214 -32.05 -2.66 -11.67
N GLY A 215 -30.78 -2.47 -12.04
CA GLY A 215 -30.39 -2.24 -13.44
C GLY A 215 -30.87 -0.89 -13.99
N GLU A 216 -31.06 0.11 -13.12
CA GLU A 216 -31.48 1.47 -13.51
C GLU A 216 -30.31 2.29 -14.10
N LEU A 217 -29.10 1.73 -14.12
CA LEU A 217 -27.85 2.38 -14.53
C LEU A 217 -27.35 1.79 -15.85
N ASN A 218 -26.67 2.62 -16.66
CA ASN A 218 -25.94 2.14 -17.82
C ASN A 218 -24.60 1.51 -17.40
N ASN A 219 -23.94 0.77 -18.30
CA ASN A 219 -22.70 0.03 -17.98
C ASN A 219 -21.58 0.90 -17.37
N GLU A 220 -21.42 2.14 -17.82
CA GLU A 220 -20.39 3.07 -17.31
C GLU A 220 -20.71 3.52 -15.88
N ARG A 221 -21.97 3.86 -15.60
CA ARG A 221 -22.40 4.22 -14.25
C ARG A 221 -22.42 3.02 -13.30
N GLU A 222 -22.76 1.83 -13.78
CA GLU A 222 -22.65 0.59 -12.98
C GLU A 222 -21.20 0.39 -12.50
N LEU A 223 -20.24 0.54 -13.41
CA LEU A 223 -18.81 0.46 -13.10
C LEU A 223 -18.42 1.48 -12.02
N GLN A 224 -18.80 2.75 -12.21
CA GLN A 224 -18.52 3.82 -11.26
C GLN A 224 -19.15 3.58 -9.89
N VAL A 225 -20.38 3.06 -9.83
CA VAL A 225 -21.06 2.76 -8.57
C VAL A 225 -20.38 1.60 -7.84
N ILE A 226 -20.00 0.52 -8.53
CA ILE A 226 -19.24 -0.59 -7.91
C ILE A 226 -17.93 -0.05 -7.32
N GLN A 227 -17.19 0.74 -8.11
CA GLN A 227 -15.92 1.33 -7.69
C GLN A 227 -16.10 2.29 -6.52
N PHE A 228 -17.16 3.11 -6.53
CA PHE A 228 -17.48 4.03 -5.45
C PHE A 228 -17.80 3.27 -4.14
N ILE A 229 -18.73 2.31 -4.18
CA ILE A 229 -19.14 1.56 -2.99
C ILE A 229 -17.93 0.85 -2.35
N ILE A 230 -17.15 0.12 -3.14
CA ILE A 230 -15.98 -0.59 -2.64
C ILE A 230 -14.87 0.40 -2.22
N GLY A 231 -14.66 1.47 -2.98
CA GLY A 231 -13.69 2.52 -2.66
C GLY A 231 -13.95 3.15 -1.30
N GLN A 232 -15.22 3.44 -0.97
CA GLN A 232 -15.58 3.97 0.34
C GLN A 232 -15.23 3.02 1.50
N GLY A 233 -15.40 1.70 1.33
CA GLY A 233 -14.99 0.72 2.35
C GLY A 233 -13.46 0.50 2.45
N ILE A 234 -12.73 0.76 1.36
CA ILE A 234 -11.26 0.78 1.36
C ILE A 234 -10.74 1.99 2.14
N GLU A 235 -11.25 3.19 1.80
CA GLU A 235 -10.84 4.47 2.37
C GLU A 235 -11.26 4.61 3.85
N ARG A 236 -12.47 4.13 4.19
CA ARG A 236 -13.08 4.35 5.51
C ARG A 236 -13.48 3.00 6.13
N GLU A 237 -12.68 2.55 7.09
CA GLU A 237 -12.88 1.25 7.76
C GLU A 237 -14.25 1.12 8.45
N GLU A 238 -14.82 2.21 8.97
CA GLU A 238 -16.15 2.23 9.61
C GLU A 238 -17.29 1.88 8.64
N LEU A 239 -17.09 2.07 7.32
CA LEU A 239 -18.10 1.77 6.30
C LEU A 239 -18.11 0.30 5.88
N ARG A 240 -17.10 -0.50 6.24
CA ARG A 240 -16.96 -1.88 5.74
C ARG A 240 -18.13 -2.77 6.15
N ASP A 241 -18.42 -2.82 7.46
CA ASP A 241 -19.52 -3.62 7.97
C ASP A 241 -20.87 -3.10 7.48
N GLU A 242 -21.02 -1.77 7.35
CA GLU A 242 -22.23 -1.16 6.77
C GLU A 242 -22.47 -1.64 5.33
N ILE A 243 -21.43 -1.63 4.48
CA ILE A 243 -21.53 -2.13 3.10
C ILE A 243 -21.96 -3.60 3.09
N PHE A 244 -21.36 -4.44 3.94
CA PHE A 244 -21.74 -5.85 4.04
C PHE A 244 -23.20 -6.02 4.46
N VAL A 245 -23.65 -5.35 5.54
CA VAL A 245 -25.03 -5.51 6.01
C VAL A 245 -26.07 -4.96 5.03
N GLN A 246 -25.76 -3.85 4.34
CA GLN A 246 -26.63 -3.33 3.28
C GLN A 246 -26.74 -4.33 2.11
N CYS A 247 -25.63 -4.96 1.71
CA CYS A 247 -25.66 -6.00 0.68
C CYS A 247 -26.42 -7.26 1.15
N MET A 248 -26.21 -7.72 2.39
CA MET A 248 -26.94 -8.84 2.98
C MET A 248 -28.44 -8.58 3.03
N ARG A 249 -28.85 -7.37 3.42
CA ARG A 249 -30.24 -6.92 3.40
C ARG A 249 -30.84 -7.04 2.00
N GLN A 250 -30.16 -6.50 0.98
CA GLN A 250 -30.65 -6.51 -0.39
C GLN A 250 -30.56 -7.88 -1.08
N ALA A 251 -29.80 -8.84 -0.53
CA ALA A 251 -29.78 -10.23 -0.98
C ALA A 251 -30.89 -11.09 -0.35
N THR A 252 -31.26 -10.81 0.90
CA THR A 252 -32.18 -11.65 1.69
C THR A 252 -33.63 -11.53 1.21
N ASN A 253 -34.23 -12.62 0.73
CA ASN A 253 -35.59 -12.66 0.17
C ASN A 253 -35.82 -11.65 -0.97
N ASN A 254 -34.79 -11.41 -1.78
CA ASN A 254 -34.92 -10.56 -2.96
C ASN A 254 -35.83 -11.25 -4.00
N PRO A 255 -36.89 -10.57 -4.50
CA PRO A 255 -37.87 -11.19 -5.39
C PRO A 255 -37.34 -11.44 -6.81
N SER A 256 -36.20 -10.88 -7.19
CA SER A 256 -35.63 -11.00 -8.54
C SER A 256 -34.27 -11.69 -8.51
N VAL A 257 -34.14 -12.76 -9.29
CA VAL A 257 -32.89 -13.50 -9.47
C VAL A 257 -31.82 -12.62 -10.13
N GLU A 258 -32.19 -11.77 -11.09
CA GLU A 258 -31.27 -10.85 -11.77
C GLU A 258 -30.72 -9.79 -10.81
N TRP A 259 -31.57 -9.28 -9.92
CA TRP A 259 -31.17 -8.33 -8.89
C TRP A 259 -30.26 -9.00 -7.87
N THR A 260 -30.59 -10.23 -7.49
CA THR A 260 -29.77 -11.06 -6.59
C THR A 260 -28.39 -11.32 -7.20
N ASP A 261 -28.29 -11.64 -8.49
CA ASP A 261 -27.02 -11.81 -9.22
C ASP A 261 -26.12 -10.57 -9.09
N ARG A 262 -26.70 -9.36 -9.26
CA ARG A 262 -25.96 -8.09 -9.12
C ARG A 262 -25.43 -7.86 -7.70
N VAL A 263 -26.22 -8.19 -6.67
CA VAL A 263 -25.77 -8.10 -5.26
C VAL A 263 -24.61 -9.07 -4.99
N TRP A 264 -24.72 -10.31 -5.45
CA TRP A 264 -23.70 -11.33 -5.23
C TRP A 264 -22.41 -11.04 -5.99
N LEU A 265 -22.49 -10.48 -7.20
CA LEU A 265 -21.32 -9.95 -7.91
C LEU A 265 -20.60 -8.88 -7.08
N LEU A 266 -21.35 -7.94 -6.50
CA LEU A 266 -20.77 -6.90 -5.63
C LEU A 266 -20.10 -7.52 -4.40
N LEU A 267 -20.78 -8.44 -3.70
CA LEU A 267 -20.22 -9.15 -2.54
C LEU A 267 -18.92 -9.90 -2.87
N CYS A 268 -18.84 -10.54 -4.04
CA CYS A 268 -17.64 -11.25 -4.49
C CYS A 268 -16.44 -10.32 -4.73
N LEU A 269 -16.70 -9.09 -5.17
CA LEU A 269 -15.69 -8.05 -5.33
C LEU A 269 -15.32 -7.43 -3.97
N THR A 270 -16.31 -7.20 -3.11
CA THR A 270 -16.11 -6.61 -1.77
C THR A 270 -15.25 -7.50 -0.89
N ILE A 271 -15.53 -8.80 -0.81
CA ILE A 271 -14.82 -9.72 0.11
C ILE A 271 -13.32 -9.85 -0.18
N VAL A 272 -12.91 -9.70 -1.44
CA VAL A 272 -11.49 -9.69 -1.84
C VAL A 272 -10.86 -8.30 -1.76
N ALA A 273 -11.68 -7.25 -1.62
CA ALA A 273 -11.21 -5.89 -1.40
C ALA A 273 -10.93 -5.60 0.07
N PHE A 274 -11.83 -6.01 0.96
CA PHE A 274 -11.68 -5.94 2.41
C PHE A 274 -12.58 -6.98 3.09
N GLN A 275 -12.17 -7.44 4.26
CA GLN A 275 -12.93 -8.42 5.04
C GLN A 275 -13.91 -7.72 6.00
N PRO A 276 -15.02 -8.37 6.39
CA PRO A 276 -15.87 -7.91 7.49
C PRO A 276 -15.05 -7.78 8.78
N SER A 277 -15.48 -6.89 9.68
CA SER A 277 -14.86 -6.77 11.00
C SER A 277 -15.04 -8.07 11.81
N LYS A 278 -14.24 -8.22 12.86
CA LYS A 278 -14.37 -9.34 13.82
C LYS A 278 -15.76 -9.45 14.45
N LEU A 279 -16.51 -8.35 14.47
CA LEU A 279 -17.86 -8.30 15.02
C LEU A 279 -18.85 -9.00 14.07
N LEU A 280 -18.81 -8.63 12.79
CA LEU A 280 -19.73 -9.13 11.76
C LEU A 280 -19.32 -10.48 11.16
N PHE A 281 -18.02 -10.80 11.12
CA PHE A 281 -17.46 -11.93 10.36
C PHE A 281 -18.19 -13.27 10.57
N ARG A 282 -18.51 -13.63 11.81
CA ARG A 282 -19.19 -14.90 12.14
C ARG A 282 -20.65 -14.95 11.63
N TYR A 283 -21.35 -13.82 11.66
CA TYR A 283 -22.71 -13.68 11.15
C TYR A 283 -22.71 -13.70 9.62
N PHE A 284 -21.72 -13.04 9.00
CA PHE A 284 -21.52 -13.10 7.55
C PHE A 284 -21.23 -14.53 7.08
N CYS A 285 -20.35 -15.27 7.75
CA CYS A 285 -20.08 -16.67 7.42
C CYS A 285 -21.33 -17.56 7.55
N SER A 286 -22.14 -17.35 8.61
CA SER A 286 -23.41 -18.08 8.79
C SER A 286 -24.42 -17.74 7.69
N PHE A 287 -24.52 -16.46 7.31
CA PHE A 287 -25.30 -16.00 6.17
C PHE A 287 -24.87 -16.67 4.86
N LEU A 288 -23.55 -16.74 4.61
CA LEU A 288 -23.02 -17.43 3.43
C LEU A 288 -23.35 -18.92 3.44
N LYS A 289 -23.13 -19.64 4.55
CA LYS A 289 -23.46 -21.08 4.66
C LYS A 289 -24.93 -21.36 4.39
N LYS A 290 -25.84 -20.56 4.97
CA LYS A 290 -27.28 -20.66 4.71
C LYS A 290 -27.61 -20.47 3.23
N ASN A 291 -27.05 -19.43 2.60
CA ASN A 291 -27.28 -19.18 1.17
C ASN A 291 -26.62 -20.23 0.27
N LEU A 292 -25.54 -20.88 0.73
CA LEU A 292 -24.92 -21.99 0.00
C LEU A 292 -25.87 -23.17 -0.08
N GLU A 293 -26.67 -23.43 0.96
CA GLU A 293 -27.66 -24.51 0.98
C GLU A 293 -28.91 -24.19 0.15
N THR A 294 -29.35 -22.92 0.11
CA THR A 294 -30.61 -22.52 -0.53
C THR A 294 -30.49 -22.08 -1.99
N LEU A 295 -29.33 -21.53 -2.39
CA LEU A 295 -29.13 -21.03 -3.76
C LEU A 295 -28.52 -22.11 -4.66
N GLU A 296 -28.85 -22.02 -5.95
CA GLU A 296 -28.39 -22.95 -6.99
C GLU A 296 -27.63 -22.24 -8.11
N GLY A 297 -26.99 -23.02 -8.98
CA GLY A 297 -26.33 -22.55 -10.20
C GLY A 297 -25.27 -21.46 -9.94
N LYS A 298 -25.34 -20.39 -10.74
CA LYS A 298 -24.38 -19.27 -10.70
C LYS A 298 -24.37 -18.56 -9.35
N LEU A 299 -25.53 -18.39 -8.72
CA LEU A 299 -25.62 -17.73 -7.41
C LEU A 299 -24.90 -18.54 -6.33
N ARG A 300 -25.08 -19.87 -6.32
CA ARG A 300 -24.32 -20.76 -5.43
C ARG A 300 -22.81 -20.62 -5.59
N GLN A 301 -22.33 -20.46 -6.83
CA GLN A 301 -20.92 -20.26 -7.12
C GLN A 301 -20.38 -18.92 -6.57
N TYR A 302 -21.18 -17.84 -6.60
CA TYR A 302 -20.83 -16.60 -5.92
C TYR A 302 -20.73 -16.78 -4.40
N VAL A 303 -21.68 -17.49 -3.78
CA VAL A 303 -21.61 -17.78 -2.34
C VAL A 303 -20.35 -18.57 -1.99
N GLN A 304 -20.04 -19.60 -2.78
CA GLN A 304 -18.83 -20.42 -2.61
C GLN A 304 -17.57 -19.57 -2.73
N TRP A 305 -17.50 -18.68 -3.72
CA TRP A 305 -16.40 -17.72 -3.89
C TRP A 305 -16.19 -16.85 -2.64
N CYS A 306 -17.27 -16.29 -2.08
CA CYS A 306 -17.19 -15.52 -0.84
C CYS A 306 -16.68 -16.36 0.33
N LEU A 307 -17.19 -17.60 0.50
CA LEU A 307 -16.76 -18.51 1.57
C LEU A 307 -15.29 -18.88 1.48
N ASP A 308 -14.80 -19.19 0.29
CA ASP A 308 -13.41 -19.57 0.09
C ASP A 308 -12.46 -18.38 0.36
N ASN A 309 -12.91 -17.17 0.07
CA ASN A 309 -12.16 -15.96 0.42
C ASN A 309 -12.23 -15.60 1.91
N CYS A 310 -13.31 -15.94 2.62
CA CYS A 310 -13.35 -15.82 4.08
C CYS A 310 -12.34 -16.75 4.78
N LYS A 311 -11.99 -17.90 4.18
CA LYS A 311 -10.99 -18.82 4.73
C LYS A 311 -9.55 -18.30 4.56
N ASN A 312 -9.33 -17.31 3.70
CA ASN A 312 -7.99 -16.79 3.43
C ASN A 312 -7.61 -15.70 4.45
N THR A 313 -6.99 -16.11 5.56
CA THR A 313 -6.58 -15.20 6.66
C THR A 313 -5.38 -14.30 6.31
N LYS A 314 -4.76 -14.47 5.13
CA LYS A 314 -3.62 -13.67 4.69
C LYS A 314 -4.02 -12.40 3.93
N VAL A 315 -5.31 -12.24 3.60
CA VAL A 315 -5.81 -11.09 2.84
C VAL A 315 -5.76 -9.81 3.66
N ARG A 316 -5.21 -8.75 3.08
CA ARG A 316 -5.22 -7.38 3.59
C ARG A 316 -6.18 -6.54 2.76
N CYS A 317 -6.55 -5.38 3.30
CA CYS A 317 -7.31 -4.40 2.54
C CYS A 317 -6.53 -3.98 1.29
N ARG A 318 -7.20 -4.03 0.13
CA ARG A 318 -6.71 -3.48 -1.14
C ARG A 318 -6.45 -1.98 -1.02
N GLN A 319 -5.60 -1.45 -1.90
CA GLN A 319 -5.33 -0.01 -1.97
C GLN A 319 -6.27 0.71 -2.94
N TYR A 320 -6.76 0.01 -3.95
CA TYR A 320 -7.63 0.58 -4.98
C TYR A 320 -8.92 -0.23 -5.13
N ALA A 321 -9.99 0.48 -5.52
CA ALA A 321 -11.23 -0.14 -5.96
C ALA A 321 -10.98 -1.05 -7.19
N PRO A 322 -11.83 -2.06 -7.44
CA PRO A 322 -11.62 -2.99 -8.54
C PRO A 322 -11.65 -2.29 -9.90
N SER A 323 -10.70 -2.64 -10.75
CA SER A 323 -10.62 -2.22 -12.14
C SER A 323 -11.80 -2.71 -12.98
N SER A 324 -12.02 -2.09 -14.14
CA SER A 324 -13.02 -2.56 -15.11
C SER A 324 -12.75 -4.00 -15.56
N VAL A 325 -11.48 -4.39 -15.66
CA VAL A 325 -11.05 -5.76 -16.01
C VAL A 325 -11.40 -6.75 -14.90
N GLU A 326 -11.21 -6.38 -13.63
CA GLU A 326 -11.62 -7.17 -12.46
C GLU A 326 -13.13 -7.43 -12.47
N ILE A 327 -13.92 -6.38 -12.66
CA ILE A 327 -15.38 -6.48 -12.69
C ILE A 327 -15.84 -7.35 -13.86
N ALA A 328 -15.23 -7.20 -15.04
CA ALA A 328 -15.53 -8.02 -16.20
C ALA A 328 -15.18 -9.51 -16.00
N ALA A 329 -14.06 -9.81 -15.33
CA ALA A 329 -13.66 -11.18 -14.98
C ALA A 329 -14.62 -11.80 -13.96
N MET A 330 -14.96 -11.07 -12.89
CA MET A 330 -15.85 -11.54 -11.84
C MET A 330 -17.30 -11.73 -12.32
N ARG A 331 -17.77 -10.94 -13.31
CA ARG A 331 -19.06 -11.17 -14.00
C ARG A 331 -19.16 -12.58 -14.61
N ARG A 332 -18.01 -13.19 -14.95
CA ARG A 332 -17.89 -14.55 -15.50
C ARG A 332 -17.42 -15.58 -14.48
N LEU A 333 -17.38 -15.24 -13.18
CA LEU A 333 -16.82 -16.09 -12.12
C LEU A 333 -15.37 -16.51 -12.39
N GLY A 334 -14.61 -15.63 -13.05
CA GLY A 334 -13.23 -15.90 -13.44
C GLY A 334 -12.22 -14.97 -12.76
N THR A 335 -10.95 -15.34 -12.92
CA THR A 335 -9.79 -14.54 -12.54
C THR A 335 -9.20 -13.85 -13.78
N ILE A 336 -8.26 -12.91 -13.55
CA ILE A 336 -7.51 -12.26 -14.62
C ILE A 336 -6.33 -13.14 -15.05
N VAL A 337 -6.21 -13.37 -16.35
CA VAL A 337 -5.02 -13.95 -16.96
C VAL A 337 -3.98 -12.84 -17.15
N CYS A 338 -2.94 -12.83 -16.33
CA CYS A 338 -1.85 -11.86 -16.45
C CYS A 338 -0.73 -12.42 -17.34
N ARG A 339 -0.26 -11.60 -18.30
CA ARG A 339 0.87 -11.91 -19.18
C ARG A 339 2.14 -11.26 -18.65
N PHE A 340 3.17 -12.07 -18.44
CA PHE A 340 4.49 -11.67 -18.00
C PHE A 340 5.46 -11.76 -19.16
N PHE A 341 6.20 -10.68 -19.38
CA PHE A 341 7.20 -10.54 -20.43
C PHE A 341 8.59 -10.86 -19.87
N PHE A 342 9.40 -11.53 -20.67
CA PHE A 342 10.80 -11.81 -20.37
C PHE A 342 11.69 -10.99 -21.30
N LEU A 343 12.97 -10.85 -20.93
CA LEU A 343 13.94 -10.05 -21.66
C LEU A 343 14.40 -10.68 -22.99
N ASP A 344 14.06 -11.95 -23.24
CA ASP A 344 14.25 -12.62 -24.54
C ASP A 344 13.08 -12.39 -25.52
N GLY A 345 12.12 -11.53 -25.15
CA GLY A 345 10.91 -11.25 -25.94
C GLY A 345 9.82 -12.31 -25.82
N ARG A 346 10.07 -13.42 -25.11
CA ARG A 346 9.02 -14.42 -24.83
C ARG A 346 8.09 -13.90 -23.75
N THR A 347 6.98 -14.61 -23.58
CA THR A 347 5.99 -14.29 -22.55
C THR A 347 5.36 -15.56 -22.00
N LYS A 348 4.92 -15.51 -20.75
CA LYS A 348 4.10 -16.56 -20.13
C LYS A 348 2.90 -15.92 -19.46
N ALA A 349 1.75 -16.58 -19.57
CA ALA A 349 0.53 -16.15 -18.93
C ALA A 349 0.19 -17.08 -17.76
N ILE A 350 -0.28 -16.53 -16.65
CA ILE A 350 -0.81 -17.28 -15.51
C ILE A 350 -2.14 -16.67 -15.07
N ASP A 351 -3.00 -17.50 -14.49
CA ASP A 351 -4.21 -17.04 -13.81
C ASP A 351 -3.84 -16.41 -12.47
N VAL A 352 -4.23 -15.16 -12.28
CA VAL A 352 -3.95 -14.38 -11.07
C VAL A 352 -5.25 -14.16 -10.33
N HIS A 353 -5.34 -14.70 -9.11
CA HIS A 353 -6.46 -14.51 -8.20
C HIS A 353 -6.41 -13.09 -7.59
N PRO A 354 -7.55 -12.46 -7.24
CA PRO A 354 -7.55 -11.10 -6.67
C PRO A 354 -6.73 -10.93 -5.40
N THR A 355 -6.49 -12.01 -4.68
CA THR A 355 -5.70 -12.04 -3.44
C THR A 355 -4.24 -12.45 -3.67
N ASP A 356 -3.82 -12.70 -4.91
CA ASP A 356 -2.42 -13.03 -5.21
C ASP A 356 -1.55 -11.78 -5.12
N THR A 357 -0.48 -11.90 -4.36
CA THR A 357 0.58 -10.89 -4.31
C THR A 357 1.58 -11.10 -5.45
N ALA A 358 2.48 -10.13 -5.67
CA ALA A 358 3.59 -10.30 -6.58
C ALA A 358 4.45 -11.53 -6.22
N SER A 359 4.66 -11.82 -4.93
CA SER A 359 5.38 -13.03 -4.51
C SER A 359 4.66 -14.33 -4.91
N ASP A 360 3.32 -14.35 -4.81
CA ASP A 360 2.53 -15.52 -5.23
C ASP A 360 2.61 -15.72 -6.75
N ALA A 361 2.56 -14.63 -7.51
CA ALA A 361 2.72 -14.66 -8.96
C ALA A 361 4.14 -15.10 -9.38
N VAL A 362 5.19 -14.66 -8.69
CA VAL A 362 6.57 -15.15 -8.89
C VAL A 362 6.63 -16.66 -8.68
N ALA A 363 6.04 -17.19 -7.60
CA ALA A 363 6.02 -18.62 -7.32
C ALA A 363 5.28 -19.42 -8.41
N LYS A 364 4.09 -18.96 -8.82
CA LYS A 364 3.30 -19.58 -9.91
C LYS A 364 4.04 -19.56 -11.26
N LEU A 365 4.73 -18.46 -11.56
CA LEU A 365 5.56 -18.37 -12.78
C LEU A 365 6.74 -19.32 -12.72
N ALA A 366 7.45 -19.38 -11.59
CA ALA A 366 8.59 -20.25 -11.42
C ALA A 366 8.21 -21.73 -11.58
N GLU A 367 7.12 -22.16 -10.95
CA GLU A 367 6.57 -23.51 -11.12
C GLU A 367 6.28 -23.81 -12.60
N LYS A 368 5.62 -22.87 -13.30
CA LYS A 368 5.29 -23.01 -14.74
C LYS A 368 6.52 -23.00 -15.66
N LEU A 369 7.62 -22.38 -15.24
CA LEU A 369 8.87 -22.31 -15.97
C LEU A 369 9.80 -23.50 -15.66
N GLY A 370 9.58 -24.21 -14.55
CA GLY A 370 10.54 -25.17 -14.01
C GLY A 370 11.77 -24.50 -13.37
N LEU A 371 11.66 -23.25 -12.94
CA LEU A 371 12.73 -22.51 -12.28
C LEU A 371 12.88 -23.00 -10.83
N CYS A 372 14.04 -23.56 -10.49
CA CYS A 372 14.26 -24.22 -9.20
C CYS A 372 14.48 -23.23 -8.06
N ASN A 373 15.17 -22.12 -8.33
CA ASN A 373 15.47 -21.09 -7.34
C ASN A 373 14.82 -19.75 -7.69
N ILE A 374 13.84 -19.35 -6.90
CA ILE A 374 13.11 -18.08 -7.07
C ILE A 374 13.78 -16.91 -6.36
N GLU A 375 14.83 -17.16 -5.58
CA GLU A 375 15.49 -16.11 -4.81
C GLU A 375 16.04 -15.00 -5.71
N GLY A 376 15.68 -13.76 -5.40
CA GLY A 376 16.11 -12.58 -6.15
C GLY A 376 15.40 -12.36 -7.48
N TRP A 377 14.48 -13.24 -7.89
CA TRP A 377 13.59 -13.00 -9.03
C TRP A 377 12.41 -12.11 -8.61
N ALA A 378 11.99 -11.21 -9.49
CA ALA A 378 10.92 -10.28 -9.18
C ALA A 378 10.08 -9.90 -10.40
N ILE A 379 8.90 -9.35 -10.12
CA ILE A 379 8.01 -8.74 -11.10
C ILE A 379 8.24 -7.24 -11.10
N TYR A 380 8.34 -6.68 -12.29
CA TYR A 380 8.39 -5.26 -12.57
C TYR A 380 7.12 -4.85 -13.32
N GLN A 381 6.71 -3.60 -13.12
CA GLN A 381 5.79 -2.90 -13.99
C GLN A 381 6.59 -2.01 -14.94
N SER A 382 6.45 -2.25 -16.23
CA SER A 382 6.99 -1.39 -17.29
C SER A 382 5.87 -0.46 -17.77
N ARG A 383 6.17 0.83 -17.85
CA ARG A 383 5.27 1.93 -18.24
C ARG A 383 6.04 2.89 -19.17
N PRO A 384 5.37 3.81 -19.89
CA PRO A 384 6.05 4.82 -20.71
C PRO A 384 7.01 5.73 -19.92
N ASP A 385 6.70 5.95 -18.64
CA ASP A 385 7.48 6.81 -17.74
C ASP A 385 8.66 6.09 -17.08
N GLY A 386 8.82 4.78 -17.33
CA GLY A 386 9.92 3.98 -16.82
C GLY A 386 9.46 2.61 -16.31
N GLU A 387 10.41 1.88 -15.74
CA GLU A 387 10.17 0.57 -15.15
C GLU A 387 10.39 0.63 -13.63
N GLU A 388 9.52 -0.02 -12.88
CA GLU A 388 9.53 -0.02 -11.41
C GLU A 388 9.26 -1.42 -10.87
N HIS A 389 9.92 -1.80 -9.78
CA HIS A 389 9.68 -3.10 -9.15
C HIS A 389 8.33 -3.12 -8.42
N VAL A 390 7.58 -4.21 -8.57
CA VAL A 390 6.35 -4.44 -7.81
C VAL A 390 6.72 -5.11 -6.48
N LYS A 391 6.37 -4.48 -5.35
CA LYS A 391 6.75 -5.01 -4.03
C LYS A 391 6.15 -6.39 -3.83
N SER A 392 6.89 -7.29 -3.19
CA SER A 392 6.52 -8.70 -3.04
C SER A 392 5.15 -8.94 -2.40
N HIS A 393 4.69 -8.00 -1.56
CA HIS A 393 3.43 -8.06 -0.84
C HIS A 393 2.30 -7.27 -1.51
N ASP A 394 2.57 -6.58 -2.62
CA ASP A 394 1.55 -5.83 -3.35
C ASP A 394 0.67 -6.79 -4.15
N TYR A 395 -0.63 -6.51 -4.18
CA TYR A 395 -1.57 -7.24 -5.02
C TYR A 395 -1.41 -6.82 -6.48
N LEU A 396 -1.29 -7.78 -7.39
CA LEU A 396 -1.20 -7.45 -8.82
C LEU A 396 -2.45 -6.73 -9.33
N TYR A 397 -3.60 -6.99 -8.72
CA TYR A 397 -4.86 -6.33 -9.05
C TYR A 397 -4.83 -4.84 -8.65
N ASP A 398 -4.15 -4.47 -7.57
CA ASP A 398 -3.94 -3.04 -7.22
C ASP A 398 -3.06 -2.34 -8.26
N ILE A 399 -2.05 -3.04 -8.80
CA ILE A 399 -1.21 -2.50 -9.89
C ILE A 399 -2.05 -2.26 -11.15
N ILE A 400 -2.92 -3.20 -11.51
CA ILE A 400 -3.83 -3.08 -12.67
C ILE A 400 -4.81 -1.92 -12.48
N ALA A 401 -5.42 -1.81 -11.29
CA ALA A 401 -6.34 -0.71 -10.96
C ALA A 401 -5.63 0.67 -10.98
N ALA A 402 -4.38 0.73 -10.52
CA ALA A 402 -3.57 1.94 -10.59
C ALA A 402 -3.27 2.35 -12.04
N TRP A 403 -3.00 1.38 -12.93
CA TRP A 403 -2.79 1.64 -14.36
C TRP A 403 -4.03 2.26 -15.02
N GLU A 404 -5.21 1.71 -14.75
CA GLU A 404 -6.48 2.25 -15.29
C GLU A 404 -6.76 3.67 -14.79
N SER A 405 -6.53 3.90 -13.49
CA SER A 405 -6.73 5.21 -12.86
C SER A 405 -5.84 6.29 -13.48
N LYS A 406 -4.57 5.96 -13.76
CA LYS A 406 -3.62 6.89 -14.41
C LYS A 406 -3.99 7.17 -15.87
N GLN A 407 -4.39 6.14 -16.64
CA GLN A 407 -4.79 6.32 -18.04
C GLN A 407 -6.03 7.22 -18.17
N THR A 408 -7.00 7.09 -17.28
CA THR A 408 -8.23 7.89 -17.28
C THR A 408 -7.92 9.38 -17.06
N LYS A 409 -6.98 9.71 -16.17
CA LYS A 409 -6.54 11.10 -15.91
C LYS A 409 -5.83 11.73 -17.12
N ILE A 410 -5.07 10.94 -17.88
CA ILE A 410 -4.38 11.41 -19.09
C ILE A 410 -5.37 11.66 -20.23
N HIS A 411 -6.35 10.77 -20.43
CA HIS A 411 -7.35 10.92 -21.49
C HIS A 411 -8.39 12.01 -21.20
N ALA A 412 -8.59 12.41 -19.94
CA ALA A 412 -9.41 13.57 -19.59
C ALA A 412 -8.79 14.91 -20.06
N GLY A 413 -7.47 14.95 -20.35
CA GLY A 413 -6.77 16.12 -20.89
C GLY A 413 -6.59 16.14 -22.41
N SER A 414 -6.91 15.04 -23.11
CA SER A 414 -6.76 14.93 -24.56
C SER A 414 -8.03 14.36 -25.19
N SER A 415 -8.98 15.25 -25.48
CA SER A 415 -10.11 14.92 -26.34
C SER A 415 -9.62 14.88 -27.79
N THR A 416 -9.38 13.70 -28.35
CA THR A 416 -9.85 13.24 -29.67
C THR A 416 -9.07 11.99 -30.13
N LEU A 417 -9.82 11.01 -30.67
CA LEU A 417 -9.38 9.80 -31.38
C LEU A 417 -8.76 8.65 -30.54
N ARG A 418 -9.60 7.66 -30.20
CA ARG A 418 -9.49 6.23 -30.55
C ARG A 418 -10.53 5.41 -29.76
N LYS A 419 -11.75 5.26 -30.29
CA LYS A 419 -12.84 4.50 -29.63
C LYS A 419 -13.05 3.07 -30.13
N ASN A 420 -12.20 2.54 -31.02
CA ASN A 420 -12.40 1.20 -31.60
C ASN A 420 -11.20 0.26 -31.40
N ALA A 421 -10.92 -0.12 -30.15
CA ALA A 421 -10.07 -1.27 -29.86
C ALA A 421 -10.78 -2.18 -28.83
N THR A 422 -11.41 -3.24 -29.31
CA THR A 422 -12.08 -4.30 -28.52
C THR A 422 -11.13 -5.34 -27.96
N THR A 423 -9.92 -4.93 -27.57
CA THR A 423 -8.95 -5.71 -26.80
C THR A 423 -8.11 -4.70 -26.04
N LEU A 424 -7.92 -4.87 -24.73
CA LEU A 424 -7.12 -4.01 -23.85
C LEU A 424 -6.01 -3.28 -24.62
N GLY A 425 -6.10 -1.95 -24.71
CA GLY A 425 -4.99 -1.06 -25.06
C GLY A 425 -3.95 -1.05 -23.93
N SER A 426 -3.42 -2.22 -23.63
CA SER A 426 -2.25 -2.54 -22.79
C SER A 426 -0.95 -2.30 -23.56
N GLY A 427 -0.95 -1.41 -24.57
CA GLY A 427 0.18 -1.25 -25.48
C GLY A 427 1.48 -0.89 -24.75
N GLU A 428 1.38 -0.19 -23.63
CA GLU A 428 2.52 0.39 -22.93
C GLU A 428 2.75 -0.16 -21.52
N ASN A 429 1.70 -0.54 -20.77
CA ASN A 429 1.84 -1.09 -19.42
C ASN A 429 1.99 -2.62 -19.45
N ARG A 430 3.07 -3.15 -18.87
CA ARG A 430 3.38 -4.58 -18.94
C ARG A 430 4.03 -5.08 -17.64
N PHE A 431 3.72 -6.31 -17.26
CA PHE A 431 4.50 -7.00 -16.22
C PHE A 431 5.74 -7.65 -16.83
N VAL A 432 6.91 -7.38 -16.26
CA VAL A 432 8.19 -7.95 -16.69
C VAL A 432 8.73 -8.83 -15.56
N PHE A 433 9.23 -10.02 -15.88
CA PHE A 433 9.83 -10.94 -14.92
C PHE A 433 11.33 -11.06 -15.17
N LYS A 434 12.14 -10.63 -14.19
CA LYS A 434 13.61 -10.62 -14.31
C LYS A 434 14.31 -10.76 -12.96
N LYS A 435 15.62 -11.02 -12.97
CA LYS A 435 16.43 -11.08 -11.75
C LYS A 435 16.66 -9.67 -11.23
N ARG A 436 16.20 -9.39 -10.00
CA ARG A 436 16.39 -8.13 -9.28
C ARG A 436 17.60 -8.18 -8.35
N LEU A 437 17.76 -9.27 -7.60
CA LEU A 437 18.82 -9.40 -6.60
C LEU A 437 19.86 -10.45 -7.02
N PHE A 438 21.09 -10.00 -7.22
CA PHE A 438 22.26 -10.85 -7.51
C PHE A 438 23.04 -11.07 -6.22
N LYS A 439 22.74 -12.15 -5.48
CA LYS A 439 23.43 -12.44 -4.19
C LYS A 439 24.87 -12.93 -4.36
N SER A 440 25.15 -13.60 -5.48
CA SER A 440 26.50 -14.00 -5.90
C SER A 440 26.63 -13.63 -7.37
N THR A 441 27.69 -12.89 -7.69
CA THR A 441 28.03 -12.45 -9.05
C THR A 441 29.16 -13.29 -9.66
N ARG A 442 29.71 -14.25 -8.90
CA ARG A 442 30.90 -15.04 -9.27
C ARG A 442 30.59 -16.49 -9.61
N GLU A 443 29.42 -16.99 -9.25
CA GLU A 443 29.01 -18.38 -9.45
C GLU A 443 27.87 -18.47 -10.46
N LEU A 444 28.00 -19.39 -11.41
CA LEU A 444 26.95 -19.69 -12.37
C LEU A 444 25.96 -20.68 -11.79
N SER A 445 24.67 -20.45 -12.07
CA SER A 445 23.63 -21.40 -11.71
C SER A 445 23.82 -22.73 -12.46
N GLN A 446 23.51 -23.82 -11.77
CA GLN A 446 23.43 -25.16 -12.37
C GLN A 446 22.05 -25.44 -12.98
N ASP A 447 21.06 -24.59 -12.73
CA ASP A 447 19.72 -24.68 -13.32
C ASP A 447 19.75 -24.11 -14.75
N PRO A 448 19.53 -24.92 -15.80
CA PRO A 448 19.51 -24.44 -17.19
C PRO A 448 18.43 -23.39 -17.45
N VAL A 449 17.31 -23.42 -16.72
CA VAL A 449 16.25 -22.41 -16.85
C VAL A 449 16.76 -21.07 -16.33
N GLU A 450 17.40 -21.06 -15.16
CA GLU A 450 18.00 -19.86 -14.60
C GLU A 450 19.11 -19.31 -15.51
N VAL A 451 20.00 -20.17 -16.04
CA VAL A 451 21.05 -19.80 -17.00
C VAL A 451 20.46 -19.14 -18.25
N ASN A 452 19.40 -19.70 -18.81
CA ASN A 452 18.73 -19.14 -19.98
C ASN A 452 18.19 -17.73 -19.72
N MET A 453 17.58 -17.52 -18.55
CA MET A 453 17.00 -16.23 -18.19
C MET A 453 18.07 -15.19 -17.82
N LEU A 454 19.12 -15.59 -17.11
CA LEU A 454 20.27 -14.72 -16.81
C LEU A 454 21.01 -14.33 -18.09
N TYR A 455 21.16 -15.26 -19.04
CA TYR A 455 21.72 -14.95 -20.35
C TYR A 455 20.91 -13.88 -21.09
N ALA A 456 19.58 -14.03 -21.13
CA ALA A 456 18.72 -13.03 -21.75
C ALA A 456 18.86 -11.65 -21.09
N GLN A 457 18.96 -11.60 -19.76
CA GLN A 457 19.17 -10.36 -19.02
C GLN A 457 20.58 -9.77 -19.27
N ALA A 458 21.61 -10.60 -19.39
CA ALA A 458 22.96 -10.15 -19.73
C ALA A 458 23.03 -9.58 -21.15
N VAL A 459 22.41 -10.23 -22.13
CA VAL A 459 22.28 -9.71 -23.51
C VAL A 459 21.56 -8.37 -23.51
N TYR A 460 20.45 -8.26 -22.76
CA TYR A 460 19.72 -7.00 -22.64
C TYR A 460 20.61 -5.88 -22.05
N SER A 461 21.31 -6.13 -20.95
CA SER A 461 22.22 -5.15 -20.34
C SER A 461 23.39 -4.75 -21.24
N VAL A 462 23.97 -5.69 -22.01
CA VAL A 462 25.05 -5.38 -22.95
C VAL A 462 24.51 -4.59 -24.14
N VAL A 463 23.52 -5.13 -24.86
CA VAL A 463 23.13 -4.65 -26.19
C VAL A 463 22.15 -3.48 -26.10
N LYS A 464 21.15 -3.55 -25.22
CA LYS A 464 20.08 -2.54 -25.14
C LYS A 464 20.39 -1.42 -24.16
N CYS A 465 21.05 -1.72 -23.04
CA CYS A 465 21.37 -0.69 -22.03
C CYS A 465 22.78 -0.10 -22.15
N ASP A 466 23.72 -0.77 -22.83
CA ASP A 466 25.16 -0.44 -22.80
C ASP A 466 25.67 -0.25 -21.35
N ASP A 467 25.23 -1.14 -20.44
CA ASP A 467 25.54 -1.06 -19.00
C ASP A 467 27.02 -1.33 -18.69
N PHE A 468 27.72 -1.99 -19.61
CA PHE A 468 29.10 -2.43 -19.44
C PHE A 468 30.02 -1.74 -20.46
N PRO A 469 31.22 -1.30 -20.04
CA PRO A 469 32.21 -0.71 -20.95
C PRO A 469 32.89 -1.80 -21.80
N VAL A 470 32.11 -2.47 -22.67
CA VAL A 470 32.59 -3.49 -23.58
C VAL A 470 33.41 -2.85 -24.69
N SER A 471 34.58 -3.44 -24.98
CA SER A 471 35.39 -3.08 -26.15
C SER A 471 34.80 -3.72 -27.41
N GLU A 472 35.12 -3.18 -28.59
CA GLU A 472 34.67 -3.75 -29.87
C GLU A 472 35.02 -5.23 -30.01
N LYS A 473 36.23 -5.64 -29.60
CA LYS A 473 36.67 -7.03 -29.66
C LYS A 473 35.82 -7.95 -28.78
N VAL A 474 35.51 -7.52 -27.55
CA VAL A 474 34.67 -8.30 -26.63
C VAL A 474 33.23 -8.31 -27.11
N ALA A 475 32.70 -7.19 -27.59
CA ALA A 475 31.36 -7.12 -28.16
C ALA A 475 31.17 -8.06 -29.35
N LEU A 476 32.17 -8.19 -30.24
CA LEU A 476 32.16 -9.17 -31.33
C LEU A 476 32.21 -10.62 -30.82
N GLN A 477 32.98 -10.90 -29.78
CA GLN A 477 32.98 -12.22 -29.14
C GLN A 477 31.59 -12.57 -28.59
N LEU A 478 30.97 -11.65 -27.86
CA LEU A 478 29.62 -11.79 -27.32
C LEU A 478 28.57 -11.94 -28.43
N ALA A 479 28.66 -11.13 -29.49
CA ALA A 479 27.78 -11.21 -30.64
C ALA A 479 27.90 -12.56 -31.37
N GLY A 480 29.10 -13.12 -31.51
CA GLY A 480 29.32 -14.44 -32.10
C GLY A 480 28.71 -15.58 -31.27
N LEU A 481 28.82 -15.51 -29.94
CA LEU A 481 28.15 -16.44 -29.03
C LEU A 481 26.63 -16.28 -29.08
N GLN A 482 26.13 -15.04 -29.15
CA GLN A 482 24.71 -14.76 -29.27
C GLN A 482 24.12 -15.26 -30.60
N ALA A 483 24.86 -15.11 -31.70
CA ALA A 483 24.50 -15.67 -32.99
C ALA A 483 24.41 -17.21 -32.93
N GLN A 484 25.32 -17.88 -32.24
CA GLN A 484 25.23 -19.34 -32.04
C GLN A 484 23.95 -19.74 -31.30
N VAL A 485 23.57 -18.99 -30.28
CA VAL A 485 22.33 -19.24 -29.53
C VAL A 485 21.09 -19.03 -30.39
N ALA A 486 21.07 -17.99 -31.23
CA ALA A 486 19.92 -17.63 -32.04
C ALA A 486 19.79 -18.44 -33.34
N LEU A 487 20.92 -18.79 -33.98
CA LEU A 487 20.97 -19.31 -35.35
C LEU A 487 21.51 -20.74 -35.43
N GLY A 488 22.12 -21.28 -34.37
CA GLY A 488 22.84 -22.55 -34.41
C GLY A 488 24.16 -22.46 -35.18
N ASP A 489 24.72 -23.60 -35.57
CA ASP A 489 26.05 -23.63 -36.22
C ASP A 489 26.06 -22.86 -37.54
N PRO A 490 27.10 -22.03 -37.77
CA PRO A 490 27.18 -21.21 -38.98
C PRO A 490 27.42 -22.08 -40.21
N SER A 491 26.56 -21.92 -41.21
CA SER A 491 26.76 -22.60 -42.50
C SER A 491 28.01 -22.09 -43.25
N ASN A 492 28.50 -22.93 -44.17
CA ASN A 492 29.64 -22.58 -45.04
C ASN A 492 29.36 -21.36 -45.95
N GLN A 493 28.08 -21.02 -46.19
CA GLN A 493 27.63 -19.82 -46.87
C GLN A 493 26.62 -19.07 -45.99
N PRO A 494 27.06 -18.14 -45.11
CA PRO A 494 26.18 -17.47 -44.16
C PRO A 494 25.23 -16.56 -44.93
N LYS A 495 23.93 -16.66 -44.66
CA LYS A 495 22.95 -15.73 -45.22
C LYS A 495 23.14 -14.36 -44.55
N PRO A 496 23.40 -13.29 -45.33
CA PRO A 496 23.60 -11.94 -44.77
C PRO A 496 22.40 -11.44 -43.95
N GLU A 497 21.19 -11.85 -44.35
CA GLU A 497 19.91 -11.52 -43.72
C GLU A 497 19.84 -11.89 -42.23
N TYR A 498 20.60 -12.89 -41.77
CA TYR A 498 20.58 -13.29 -40.35
C TYR A 498 21.34 -12.33 -39.43
N TYR A 499 22.17 -11.45 -39.99
CA TYR A 499 22.99 -10.49 -39.24
C TYR A 499 22.64 -9.04 -39.55
N SER A 500 21.52 -8.80 -40.26
CA SER A 500 21.10 -7.45 -40.63
C SER A 500 20.61 -6.63 -39.43
N ASP A 501 20.10 -7.27 -38.38
CA ASP A 501 19.74 -6.59 -37.13
C ASP A 501 20.97 -6.34 -36.26
N VAL A 502 21.83 -5.41 -36.68
CA VAL A 502 23.08 -5.08 -35.99
C VAL A 502 22.82 -4.61 -34.55
N ALA A 503 21.77 -3.81 -34.34
CA ALA A 503 21.32 -3.33 -33.04
C ALA A 503 20.74 -4.45 -32.14
N GLY A 504 20.55 -5.65 -32.68
CA GLY A 504 20.24 -6.87 -31.95
C GLY A 504 21.48 -7.54 -31.34
N PHE A 505 22.68 -7.30 -31.88
CA PHE A 505 23.92 -7.98 -31.47
C PHE A 505 24.96 -7.08 -30.79
N LEU A 506 24.98 -5.78 -31.13
CA LEU A 506 26.00 -4.85 -30.67
C LEU A 506 25.36 -3.66 -29.91
N PRO A 507 26.01 -3.15 -28.84
CA PRO A 507 25.59 -1.91 -28.19
C PRO A 507 25.65 -0.73 -29.16
N GLU A 508 24.75 0.26 -28.98
CA GLU A 508 24.61 1.43 -29.85
C GLU A 508 25.93 2.18 -30.07
N ARG A 509 26.70 2.37 -29.00
CA ARG A 509 28.02 3.02 -29.03
C ARG A 509 29.00 2.35 -30.00
N ILE A 510 28.93 1.02 -30.16
CA ILE A 510 29.80 0.26 -31.05
C ILE A 510 29.19 0.15 -32.45
N SER A 511 27.90 -0.18 -32.53
CA SER A 511 27.22 -0.32 -33.83
C SER A 511 27.26 0.98 -34.63
N SER A 512 27.24 2.14 -33.97
CA SER A 512 27.29 3.46 -34.61
C SER A 512 28.67 3.86 -35.16
N CYS A 513 29.74 3.13 -34.84
CA CYS A 513 31.08 3.45 -35.36
C CYS A 513 31.24 3.18 -36.86
N ARG A 514 30.34 2.41 -37.49
CA ARG A 514 30.37 2.01 -38.90
C ARG A 514 28.94 1.82 -39.42
N GLU A 515 28.74 1.91 -40.74
CA GLU A 515 27.43 1.62 -41.34
C GLU A 515 27.05 0.14 -41.21
N GLU A 516 25.75 -0.16 -41.09
CA GLU A 516 25.22 -1.51 -40.85
C GLU A 516 25.70 -2.55 -41.87
N GLN A 517 25.80 -2.16 -43.15
CA GLN A 517 26.26 -3.05 -44.23
C GLN A 517 27.66 -3.63 -44.00
N PHE A 518 28.54 -2.91 -43.30
CA PHE A 518 29.88 -3.40 -42.97
C PHE A 518 29.88 -4.34 -41.77
N TRP A 519 28.90 -4.20 -40.86
CA TRP A 519 28.79 -5.06 -39.68
C TRP A 519 28.31 -6.46 -40.02
N VAL A 520 27.43 -6.62 -41.00
CA VAL A 520 26.88 -7.92 -41.42
C VAL A 520 27.97 -8.99 -41.67
N PRO A 521 28.97 -8.78 -42.54
CA PRO A 521 30.04 -9.76 -42.74
C PRO A 521 30.94 -9.93 -41.51
N ILE A 522 31.14 -8.89 -40.70
CA ILE A 522 31.95 -8.94 -39.47
C ILE A 522 31.25 -9.84 -38.43
N LEU A 523 29.94 -9.69 -38.26
CA LEU A 523 29.12 -10.51 -37.35
C LEU A 523 29.09 -11.97 -37.81
N ALA A 524 28.96 -12.21 -39.12
CA ALA A 524 29.03 -13.58 -39.66
C ALA A 524 30.40 -14.23 -39.39
N GLN A 525 31.48 -13.47 -39.50
CA GLN A 525 32.83 -13.94 -39.18
C GLN A 525 32.99 -14.20 -37.67
N ALA A 526 32.47 -13.30 -36.82
CA ALA A 526 32.47 -13.48 -35.38
C ALA A 526 31.68 -14.72 -34.94
N HIS A 527 30.54 -15.00 -35.58
CA HIS A 527 29.76 -16.20 -35.35
C HIS A 527 30.56 -17.48 -35.66
N ARG A 528 31.30 -17.50 -36.78
CA ARG A 528 32.22 -18.61 -37.10
C ARG A 528 33.34 -18.76 -36.10
N GLN A 529 33.95 -17.66 -35.69
CA GLN A 529 35.12 -17.68 -34.82
C GLN A 529 34.78 -18.08 -33.38
N TYR A 530 33.69 -17.53 -32.84
CA TYR A 530 33.35 -17.64 -31.41
C TYR A 530 32.15 -18.55 -31.13
N GLY A 531 31.27 -18.78 -32.10
CA GLY A 531 30.07 -19.59 -31.96
C GLY A 531 30.26 -21.04 -32.39
N SER A 532 30.83 -21.27 -33.57
CA SER A 532 30.89 -22.57 -34.26
C SER A 532 31.26 -23.75 -33.35
N GLY A 533 30.51 -24.85 -33.48
CA GLY A 533 30.72 -26.11 -32.78
C GLY A 533 30.32 -26.11 -31.31
N ARG A 534 29.68 -25.03 -30.81
CA ARG A 534 29.22 -24.93 -29.42
C ARG A 534 27.73 -25.23 -29.34
N THR A 535 27.33 -25.96 -28.30
CA THR A 535 25.91 -26.11 -27.98
C THR A 535 25.30 -24.78 -27.52
N GLU A 536 23.99 -24.63 -27.62
CA GLU A 536 23.26 -23.45 -27.15
C GLU A 536 23.59 -23.14 -25.67
N LEU A 537 23.54 -24.15 -24.80
CA LEU A 537 23.84 -23.99 -23.38
C LEU A 537 25.30 -23.57 -23.14
N THR A 538 26.24 -24.20 -23.85
CA THR A 538 27.66 -23.83 -23.75
C THR A 538 27.90 -22.39 -24.19
N ALA A 539 27.27 -21.93 -25.27
CA ALA A 539 27.38 -20.56 -25.74
C ALA A 539 26.84 -19.55 -24.71
N LYS A 540 25.69 -19.84 -24.09
CA LYS A 540 25.12 -19.02 -23.00
C LYS A 540 26.03 -18.95 -21.78
N VAL A 541 26.58 -20.09 -21.35
CA VAL A 541 27.51 -20.17 -20.23
C VAL A 541 28.77 -19.33 -20.53
N LEU A 542 29.37 -19.46 -21.70
CA LEU A 542 30.54 -18.66 -22.10
C LEU A 542 30.23 -17.17 -22.16
N TYR A 543 29.05 -16.80 -22.66
CA TYR A 543 28.59 -15.42 -22.69
C TYR A 543 28.52 -14.85 -21.26
N LEU A 544 27.83 -15.57 -20.36
CA LEU A 544 27.72 -15.17 -18.96
C LEU A 544 29.08 -15.11 -18.27
N SER A 545 29.93 -16.11 -18.44
CA SER A 545 31.29 -16.13 -17.86
C SER A 545 32.12 -14.91 -18.27
N CYS A 546 31.92 -14.39 -19.49
CA CYS A 546 32.57 -13.18 -19.97
C CYS A 546 31.98 -11.92 -19.29
N VAL A 547 30.66 -11.77 -19.27
CA VAL A 547 29.99 -10.61 -18.70
C VAL A 547 30.18 -10.52 -17.17
N MET A 548 30.22 -11.66 -16.48
CA MET A 548 30.47 -11.75 -15.03
C MET A 548 31.85 -11.24 -14.60
N GLN A 549 32.81 -11.04 -15.53
CA GLN A 549 34.11 -10.44 -15.21
C GLN A 549 34.04 -8.92 -15.05
N TYR A 550 32.97 -8.27 -15.52
CA TYR A 550 32.84 -6.83 -15.41
C TYR A 550 32.45 -6.42 -13.97
N PRO A 551 33.10 -5.39 -13.38
CA PRO A 551 32.79 -4.92 -12.03
C PRO A 551 31.32 -4.49 -11.83
N LEU A 552 30.66 -4.08 -12.91
CA LEU A 552 29.28 -3.60 -12.90
C LEU A 552 28.24 -4.73 -13.02
N TYR A 553 28.67 -5.99 -13.16
CA TYR A 553 27.73 -7.12 -13.27
C TYR A 553 26.92 -7.29 -11.99
N GLY A 554 25.59 -7.40 -12.14
CA GLY A 554 24.65 -7.47 -11.01
C GLY A 554 24.35 -6.12 -10.35
N THR A 555 24.85 -5.01 -10.91
CA THR A 555 24.56 -3.65 -10.46
C THR A 555 23.34 -3.09 -11.19
N THR A 556 22.37 -2.57 -10.44
CA THR A 556 21.26 -1.79 -11.00
C THR A 556 21.67 -0.33 -11.09
N MET A 557 21.52 0.28 -12.26
CA MET A 557 21.99 1.63 -12.58
C MET A 557 20.86 2.66 -12.52
N PHE A 558 21.04 3.72 -11.74
CA PHE A 558 20.08 4.82 -11.65
C PHE A 558 20.71 6.14 -12.11
N PRO A 559 20.17 6.81 -13.13
CA PRO A 559 20.63 8.15 -13.48
C PRO A 559 20.29 9.12 -12.35
N VAL A 560 21.27 9.91 -11.92
CA VAL A 560 21.14 10.87 -10.83
C VAL A 560 21.86 12.18 -11.17
N SER A 561 21.40 13.27 -10.58
CA SER A 561 22.11 14.56 -10.62
C SER A 561 22.64 14.90 -9.22
N TYR A 562 23.96 14.98 -9.09
CA TYR A 562 24.61 15.40 -7.87
C TYR A 562 24.44 16.91 -7.63
N ARG A 563 24.03 17.30 -6.41
CA ARG A 563 23.71 18.69 -6.05
C ARG A 563 24.85 19.45 -5.35
N GLY A 564 26.06 18.88 -5.28
CA GLY A 564 27.25 19.56 -4.75
C GLY A 564 28.21 20.05 -5.85
N TYR A 565 29.35 20.59 -5.43
CA TYR A 565 30.43 20.96 -6.36
C TYR A 565 31.34 19.76 -6.61
N TRP A 566 31.48 19.35 -7.87
CA TRP A 566 32.38 18.27 -8.28
C TRP A 566 33.07 18.58 -9.61
N SER A 567 34.36 18.25 -9.71
CA SER A 567 35.17 18.34 -10.93
C SER A 567 34.75 17.42 -12.09
N TYR A 568 33.97 16.36 -11.82
CA TYR A 568 33.54 15.40 -12.85
C TYR A 568 32.15 15.70 -13.43
N GLY A 569 31.57 16.86 -13.10
CA GLY A 569 30.21 17.23 -13.48
C GLY A 569 29.15 16.71 -12.51
N ASN A 570 27.89 17.08 -12.78
CA ASN A 570 26.78 16.79 -11.88
C ASN A 570 25.97 15.56 -12.32
N SER A 571 26.04 15.16 -13.60
CA SER A 571 25.33 13.98 -14.09
C SER A 571 26.12 12.70 -13.80
N LEU A 572 25.52 11.79 -13.06
CA LEU A 572 26.15 10.54 -12.62
C LEU A 572 25.16 9.37 -12.74
N ILE A 573 25.70 8.17 -12.62
CA ILE A 573 24.93 6.96 -12.39
C ILE A 573 25.21 6.48 -10.96
N LEU A 574 24.15 6.29 -10.18
CA LEU A 574 24.18 5.62 -8.88
C LEU A 574 23.91 4.14 -9.11
N GLY A 575 24.93 3.31 -8.94
CA GLY A 575 24.85 1.86 -9.00
C GLY A 575 24.51 1.27 -7.62
N VAL A 576 23.63 0.28 -7.56
CA VAL A 576 23.32 -0.49 -6.34
C VAL A 576 23.46 -1.98 -6.61
N ASN A 577 24.24 -2.69 -5.79
CA ASN A 577 24.46 -4.13 -5.92
C ASN A 577 24.55 -4.83 -4.54
N CYS A 578 24.99 -6.09 -4.51
CA CYS A 578 25.10 -6.87 -3.28
C CYS A 578 26.23 -6.43 -2.34
N GLU A 579 27.23 -5.72 -2.83
CA GLU A 579 28.38 -5.26 -2.03
C GLU A 579 28.13 -3.86 -1.45
N GLY A 580 27.43 -2.99 -2.19
CA GLY A 580 27.12 -1.64 -1.76
C GLY A 580 26.59 -0.72 -2.86
N ILE A 581 27.06 0.53 -2.81
CA ILE A 581 26.68 1.63 -3.70
C ILE A 581 27.90 2.09 -4.49
N ILE A 582 27.72 2.36 -5.79
CA ILE A 582 28.78 2.75 -6.71
C ILE A 582 28.42 4.07 -7.38
N LEU A 583 29.35 5.02 -7.47
CA LEU A 583 29.19 6.25 -8.25
C LEU A 583 29.93 6.11 -9.58
N ILE A 584 29.22 6.25 -10.70
CA ILE A 584 29.69 5.88 -12.03
C ILE A 584 29.52 7.07 -12.99
N LYS A 585 30.52 7.29 -13.85
CA LYS A 585 30.42 8.26 -14.95
C LYS A 585 29.51 7.73 -16.06
N PRO A 586 28.56 8.54 -16.59
CA PRO A 586 27.65 8.08 -17.63
C PRO A 586 28.34 7.67 -18.95
N ASP A 587 29.37 8.40 -19.37
CA ASP A 587 29.95 8.31 -20.71
C ASP A 587 30.77 7.03 -20.92
N ASP A 588 31.73 6.77 -20.04
CA ASP A 588 32.70 5.67 -20.13
C ASP A 588 32.43 4.55 -19.12
N LYS A 589 31.37 4.69 -18.32
CA LYS A 589 31.02 3.79 -17.20
C LYS A 589 32.17 3.63 -16.19
N PHE A 590 33.06 4.63 -16.08
CA PHE A 590 34.15 4.61 -15.13
C PHE A 590 33.64 4.76 -13.68
N VAL A 591 34.11 3.89 -12.79
CA VAL A 591 33.77 3.90 -11.37
C VAL A 591 34.56 4.99 -10.65
N LEU A 592 33.86 6.00 -10.13
CA LEU A 592 34.44 7.10 -9.36
C LEU A 592 34.66 6.71 -7.91
N TYR A 593 33.64 6.11 -7.30
CA TYR A 593 33.65 5.70 -5.90
C TYR A 593 32.85 4.42 -5.72
N GLU A 594 33.26 3.62 -4.75
CA GLU A 594 32.58 2.42 -4.31
C GLU A 594 32.49 2.44 -2.78
N PHE A 595 31.27 2.34 -2.27
CA PHE A 595 30.97 2.36 -0.84
C PHE A 595 30.28 1.06 -0.47
N ARG A 596 30.92 0.27 0.39
CA ARG A 596 30.29 -0.94 0.93
C ARG A 596 29.18 -0.55 1.89
N TYR A 597 28.19 -1.41 2.07
CA TYR A 597 27.09 -1.14 3.01
C TYR A 597 27.56 -0.85 4.45
N SER A 598 28.69 -1.42 4.89
CA SER A 598 29.29 -1.15 6.21
C SER A 598 29.89 0.26 6.35
N GLU A 599 30.13 0.96 5.25
CA GLU A 599 30.69 2.32 5.22
C GLU A 599 29.58 3.39 5.23
N ILE A 600 28.34 3.00 4.99
CA ILE A 600 27.17 3.88 4.97
C ILE A 600 26.61 4.01 6.40
N GLU A 601 26.55 5.25 6.89
CA GLU A 601 25.97 5.59 8.19
C GLU A 601 24.43 5.65 8.10
N SER A 602 23.93 6.40 7.11
CA SER A 602 22.49 6.60 6.90
C SER A 602 22.17 6.95 5.45
N ILE A 603 20.94 6.63 5.06
CA ILE A 603 20.36 7.02 3.77
C ILE A 603 19.01 7.66 4.07
N MET A 604 18.80 8.88 3.60
CA MET A 604 17.55 9.61 3.75
C MET A 604 16.90 9.81 2.39
N LEU A 605 15.63 9.44 2.30
CA LEU A 605 14.77 9.78 1.17
C LEU A 605 13.93 10.99 1.56
N ASP A 606 14.09 12.10 0.84
CA ASP A 606 13.26 13.28 1.07
C ASP A 606 11.80 12.93 0.73
N PRO A 607 10.78 13.26 1.54
CA PRO A 607 9.39 12.93 1.21
C PRO A 607 8.78 13.84 0.15
N SER A 608 9.18 15.11 0.08
CA SER A 608 8.57 16.13 -0.78
C SER A 608 9.31 16.32 -2.10
N ASP A 609 10.64 16.23 -2.06
CA ASP A 609 11.50 16.50 -3.19
C ASP A 609 12.14 15.21 -3.72
N SER A 610 12.62 15.24 -4.97
CA SER A 610 13.23 14.07 -5.62
C SER A 610 14.67 13.84 -5.15
N PHE A 611 14.96 13.98 -3.86
CA PHE A 611 16.31 13.88 -3.31
C PHE A 611 16.54 12.59 -2.52
N ILE A 612 17.76 12.05 -2.66
CA ILE A 612 18.33 11.00 -1.82
C ILE A 612 19.65 11.52 -1.25
N THR A 613 19.80 11.40 0.07
CA THR A 613 21.01 11.81 0.80
C THR A 613 21.69 10.58 1.39
N ILE A 614 22.97 10.39 1.09
CA ILE A 614 23.79 9.27 1.57
C ILE A 614 24.90 9.84 2.46
N SER A 615 24.94 9.40 3.72
CA SER A 615 25.97 9.80 4.69
C SER A 615 26.90 8.63 5.01
N LEU A 616 28.20 8.89 5.03
CA LEU A 616 29.24 7.89 5.29
C LEU A 616 29.77 7.95 6.74
N ASN A 617 30.20 6.79 7.25
CA ASN A 617 30.74 6.65 8.61
C ASN A 617 32.00 7.50 8.84
N ARG A 618 32.11 8.06 10.05
CA ARG A 618 33.22 8.95 10.45
C ARG A 618 34.59 8.27 10.60
N HIS A 619 34.67 6.95 10.70
CA HIS A 619 35.85 6.21 11.17
C HIS A 619 36.58 5.36 10.11
N THR A 620 36.14 5.36 8.85
CA THR A 620 36.67 4.46 7.81
C THR A 620 37.76 5.07 6.92
N SER A 621 38.28 6.25 7.25
CA SER A 621 39.35 6.88 6.46
C SER A 621 40.71 6.22 6.72
N THR A 622 41.01 5.16 5.99
CA THR A 622 42.39 4.80 5.67
C THR A 622 42.59 4.91 4.17
N THR A 623 43.50 5.82 3.81
CA THR A 623 44.21 6.01 2.53
C THR A 623 43.70 7.10 1.57
N THR A 624 44.62 8.04 1.29
CA THR A 624 44.69 9.03 0.19
C THR A 624 43.68 10.19 0.12
N THR A 625 44.04 11.29 0.80
CA THR A 625 44.07 12.71 0.33
C THR A 625 42.96 13.34 -0.55
N ALA A 626 41.79 12.73 -0.78
CA ALA A 626 40.68 13.35 -1.53
C ALA A 626 39.32 13.43 -0.78
N ASP A 627 39.14 12.75 0.36
CA ASP A 627 37.80 12.51 0.92
C ASP A 627 37.38 13.46 2.05
N GLN A 628 37.08 14.72 1.72
CA GLN A 628 36.28 15.59 2.61
C GLN A 628 34.77 15.38 2.44
N GLN A 629 34.33 14.84 1.30
CA GLN A 629 32.92 14.65 0.95
C GLN A 629 32.35 13.43 1.69
N ARG A 630 31.68 13.66 2.82
CA ARG A 630 31.07 12.59 3.65
C ARG A 630 29.56 12.45 3.48
N CYS A 631 28.97 13.40 2.77
CA CYS A 631 27.55 13.47 2.50
C CYS A 631 27.37 13.73 1.01
N PHE A 632 26.56 12.88 0.37
CA PHE A 632 26.20 13.00 -1.03
C PHE A 632 24.71 13.24 -1.14
N VAL A 633 24.32 14.27 -1.88
CA VAL A 633 22.91 14.57 -2.17
C VAL A 633 22.70 14.44 -3.66
N PHE A 634 21.78 13.56 -4.03
CA PHE A 634 21.45 13.26 -5.41
C PHE A 634 19.98 13.56 -5.68
N GLU A 635 19.70 14.10 -6.86
CA GLU A 635 18.37 14.29 -7.40
C GLU A 635 18.02 13.17 -8.37
N THR A 636 16.86 12.53 -8.16
CA THR A 636 16.30 11.50 -9.03
C THR A 636 14.83 11.22 -8.71
N SER A 637 14.02 11.01 -9.74
CA SER A 637 12.64 10.55 -9.61
C SER A 637 12.53 9.11 -9.07
N GLN A 638 13.64 8.36 -9.09
CA GLN A 638 13.70 6.95 -8.72
C GLN A 638 14.16 6.71 -7.27
N LYS A 639 14.12 7.74 -6.40
CA LYS A 639 14.61 7.66 -5.01
C LYS A 639 13.99 6.49 -4.22
N ASN A 640 12.70 6.19 -4.44
CA ASN A 640 11.98 5.12 -3.76
C ASN A 640 12.44 3.73 -4.22
N GLU A 641 12.71 3.55 -5.52
CA GLU A 641 13.24 2.29 -6.04
C GLU A 641 14.65 2.05 -5.54
N ILE A 642 15.50 3.08 -5.53
CA ILE A 642 16.86 3.01 -4.98
C ILE A 642 16.82 2.58 -3.51
N GLY A 643 16.00 3.26 -2.69
CA GLY A 643 15.82 2.91 -1.28
C GLY A 643 15.30 1.48 -1.10
N SER A 644 14.28 1.08 -1.86
CA SER A 644 13.72 -0.27 -1.83
C SER A 644 14.75 -1.34 -2.17
N LEU A 645 15.59 -1.09 -3.18
CA LEU A 645 16.62 -2.01 -3.62
C LEU A 645 17.73 -2.15 -2.58
N ILE A 646 18.18 -1.03 -2.00
CA ILE A 646 19.18 -1.04 -0.92
C ILE A 646 18.66 -1.81 0.29
N VAL A 647 17.40 -1.61 0.70
CA VAL A 647 16.78 -2.40 1.79
C VAL A 647 16.71 -3.89 1.44
N SER A 648 16.48 -4.21 0.17
CA SER A 648 16.40 -5.60 -0.30
C SER A 648 17.76 -6.31 -0.24
N TYR A 649 18.86 -5.61 -0.54
CA TYR A 649 20.22 -6.14 -0.40
C TYR A 649 20.73 -6.11 1.04
N PHE A 650 20.46 -5.02 1.77
CA PHE A 650 20.99 -4.78 3.11
C PHE A 650 19.91 -4.22 4.06
N PRO A 651 19.07 -5.11 4.64
CA PRO A 651 17.94 -4.71 5.49
C PRO A 651 18.31 -3.89 6.74
N ALA A 652 19.57 -3.90 7.19
CA ALA A 652 19.99 -3.12 8.35
C ALA A 652 19.92 -1.60 8.13
N LEU A 653 19.96 -1.14 6.87
CA LEU A 653 19.74 0.27 6.50
C LEU A 653 18.24 0.63 6.39
N SER A 654 17.32 -0.33 6.55
CA SER A 654 15.88 -0.09 6.43
C SER A 654 15.39 0.99 7.38
N ASN A 655 15.81 1.00 8.64
CA ASN A 655 15.34 1.98 9.63
C ASN A 655 15.57 3.43 9.17
N TRP A 656 16.66 3.69 8.46
CA TRP A 656 17.01 5.03 7.97
C TRP A 656 16.26 5.41 6.69
N ILE A 657 16.05 4.45 5.81
CA ILE A 657 15.31 4.63 4.54
C ILE A 657 13.81 4.74 4.79
N THR A 658 13.30 3.96 5.75
CA THR A 658 11.87 3.74 5.95
C THR A 658 11.28 4.52 7.13
N GLU A 659 12.00 5.37 7.86
CA GLU A 659 11.33 6.32 8.77
C GLU A 659 10.27 7.17 8.06
N ASN A 660 10.37 7.33 6.73
CA ASN A 660 9.35 7.94 5.85
C ASN A 660 8.44 6.94 5.09
N GLU A 661 8.74 5.63 5.06
CA GLU A 661 7.99 4.58 4.32
C GLU A 661 7.44 3.42 5.19
N VAL A 662 7.80 3.30 6.47
CA VAL A 662 7.23 2.29 7.37
C VAL A 662 5.74 2.64 7.53
N PRO A 663 4.80 1.77 7.12
CA PRO A 663 3.46 1.84 7.67
C PRO A 663 3.66 1.66 9.18
N PRO A 664 3.24 2.61 10.02
CA PRO A 664 3.62 2.69 11.42
C PRO A 664 3.52 1.30 12.05
N LYS A 665 4.64 0.76 12.57
CA LYS A 665 4.74 -0.57 13.22
C LYS A 665 3.42 -0.93 13.88
N LYS A 666 2.57 -1.74 13.22
CA LYS A 666 1.17 -2.05 13.62
C LYS A 666 0.77 -1.29 14.89
N SER A 667 0.61 0.03 14.80
CA SER A 667 0.10 0.76 15.94
C SER A 667 -1.30 0.18 16.11
N LYS A 668 -1.60 -0.34 17.30
CA LYS A 668 -2.97 -0.79 17.60
C LYS A 668 -3.87 0.34 17.12
N GLY A 669 -4.70 0.07 16.10
CA GLY A 669 -5.60 1.06 15.54
C GLY A 669 -6.30 1.74 16.69
N ILE A 670 -6.15 3.07 16.78
CA ILE A 670 -6.77 3.82 17.86
C ILE A 670 -8.27 3.53 17.79
N THR A 671 -8.84 3.00 18.87
CA THR A 671 -10.26 2.65 18.86
C THR A 671 -11.07 3.94 18.69
N ASN A 672 -12.29 3.83 18.17
CA ASN A 672 -13.14 5.00 18.11
C ASN A 672 -13.41 5.59 19.51
N GLU A 673 -13.48 4.75 20.55
CA GLU A 673 -13.55 5.21 21.94
C GLU A 673 -12.35 6.07 22.35
N ASP A 674 -11.14 5.69 21.92
CA ASP A 674 -9.93 6.47 22.16
C ASP A 674 -9.96 7.81 21.41
N ARG A 675 -10.47 7.85 20.17
CA ARG A 675 -10.63 9.08 19.37
C ARG A 675 -11.60 10.07 20.06
N VAL A 676 -12.74 9.58 20.51
CA VAL A 676 -13.74 10.37 21.27
C VAL A 676 -13.14 10.89 22.58
N ARG A 677 -12.40 10.04 23.31
CA ARG A 677 -11.73 10.44 24.56
C ARG A 677 -10.69 11.55 24.33
N LEU A 678 -9.90 11.45 23.26
CA LEU A 678 -8.91 12.46 22.90
C LEU A 678 -9.56 13.79 22.50
N HIS A 679 -10.64 13.74 21.71
CA HIS A 679 -11.43 14.92 21.38
C HIS A 679 -11.98 15.59 22.65
N HIS A 680 -12.61 14.81 23.56
CA HIS A 680 -13.13 15.32 24.82
C HIS A 680 -12.03 15.97 25.70
N ASN A 681 -10.82 15.42 25.71
CA ASN A 681 -9.70 15.99 26.44
C ASN A 681 -9.30 17.39 25.92
N VAL A 682 -9.28 17.57 24.58
CA VAL A 682 -9.04 18.88 23.95
C VAL A 682 -10.12 19.89 24.37
N VAL A 683 -11.39 19.49 24.34
CA VAL A 683 -12.53 20.29 24.81
C VAL A 683 -12.37 20.72 26.27
N VAL A 684 -12.00 19.80 27.16
CA VAL A 684 -11.76 20.10 28.58
C VAL A 684 -10.61 21.09 28.75
N CYS A 685 -9.53 20.94 27.97
CA CYS A 685 -8.42 21.90 28.00
C CYS A 685 -8.85 23.30 27.55
N ARG A 686 -9.68 23.42 26.50
CA ARG A 686 -10.26 24.70 26.05
C ARG A 686 -11.09 25.35 27.15
N ARG A 687 -11.96 24.58 27.82
CA ARG A 687 -12.79 25.09 28.94
C ARG A 687 -11.93 25.60 30.09
N HIS A 688 -10.88 24.87 30.47
CA HIS A 688 -9.95 25.33 31.50
C HIS A 688 -9.22 26.63 31.14
N LEU A 689 -8.84 26.83 29.87
CA LEU A 689 -8.24 28.09 29.43
C LEU A 689 -9.21 29.28 29.59
N VAL A 690 -10.50 29.05 29.29
CA VAL A 690 -11.57 30.05 29.46
C VAL A 690 -11.85 30.31 30.94
N ASP A 691 -11.95 29.26 31.75
CA ASP A 691 -12.27 29.36 33.19
C ASP A 691 -11.12 29.94 34.02
N ALA A 692 -9.88 29.72 33.60
CA ALA A 692 -8.69 30.35 34.18
C ALA A 692 -8.50 31.81 33.71
N GLU A 693 -9.44 32.35 32.93
CA GLU A 693 -9.42 33.70 32.40
C GLU A 693 -8.16 34.07 31.60
N ILE A 694 -7.48 33.08 31.02
CA ILE A 694 -6.25 33.24 30.23
C ILE A 694 -6.57 33.88 28.88
N LEU A 695 -7.73 33.53 28.31
CA LEU A 695 -8.14 33.93 26.97
C LEU A 695 -8.91 35.26 26.95
N ARG A 696 -8.73 36.02 25.86
CA ARG A 696 -9.52 37.22 25.58
C ARG A 696 -10.81 36.82 24.90
N LYS A 697 -11.94 37.34 25.38
CA LYS A 697 -13.25 37.06 24.80
C LYS A 697 -13.30 37.61 23.36
N PRO A 698 -13.83 36.84 22.38
CA PRO A 698 -13.99 37.34 21.02
C PRO A 698 -14.87 38.60 21.02
N GLN A 699 -14.46 39.63 20.29
CA GLN A 699 -15.32 40.78 20.06
C GLN A 699 -16.41 40.40 19.06
N ASP A 700 -17.66 40.70 19.40
CA ASP A 700 -18.81 40.43 18.56
C ASP A 700 -18.75 41.38 17.34
N PRO A 701 -18.58 40.89 16.09
CA PRO A 701 -18.55 41.77 14.91
C PRO A 701 -19.90 42.48 14.68
N SER A 702 -20.93 42.11 15.45
CA SER A 702 -22.30 42.57 15.31
C SER A 702 -22.79 43.48 16.44
N GLY A 703 -21.85 44.08 17.20
CA GLY A 703 -22.12 45.10 18.20
C GLY A 703 -22.45 46.48 17.58
N GLY A 704 -23.63 46.63 16.96
CA GLY A 704 -24.11 47.98 16.61
C GLY A 704 -25.38 48.10 15.77
N PHE A 705 -25.63 47.18 14.83
CA PHE A 705 -26.63 47.45 13.79
C PHE A 705 -28.01 46.79 13.99
N LEU A 706 -28.10 45.71 14.77
CA LEU A 706 -29.36 44.94 14.90
C LEU A 706 -30.21 45.30 16.14
N ARG A 707 -29.68 46.08 17.09
CA ARG A 707 -30.37 46.35 18.36
C ARG A 707 -31.54 47.33 18.23
N ASN A 708 -31.52 48.21 17.22
CA ASN A 708 -32.56 49.23 17.03
C ASN A 708 -33.70 48.81 16.09
N THR A 709 -33.52 47.76 15.28
CA THR A 709 -34.55 47.28 14.34
C THR A 709 -35.40 46.12 14.92
N LEU A 710 -34.91 45.44 15.97
CA LEU A 710 -35.56 44.26 16.57
C LEU A 710 -36.34 44.54 17.86
N ARG A 711 -36.84 45.76 18.06
CA ARG A 711 -37.82 46.05 19.13
C ARG A 711 -39.27 45.77 18.73
N ARG A 712 -39.54 45.32 17.50
CA ARG A 712 -40.90 45.20 16.96
C ARG A 712 -41.23 43.84 16.34
N LEU A 713 -40.72 42.75 16.94
CA LEU A 713 -41.17 41.40 16.62
C LEU A 713 -41.44 40.65 17.92
N SER A 714 -42.67 40.13 18.05
CA SER A 714 -43.09 39.34 19.22
C SER A 714 -42.23 38.08 19.36
N LYS A 715 -42.03 37.63 20.60
CA LYS A 715 -41.21 36.47 21.00
C LYS A 715 -41.45 35.24 20.12
N HIS A 716 -42.71 35.00 19.74
CA HIS A 716 -43.15 33.86 18.93
C HIS A 716 -42.73 33.95 17.44
N ARG A 717 -42.59 35.16 16.87
CA ARG A 717 -42.14 35.32 15.47
C ARG A 717 -40.62 35.24 15.34
N LEU A 718 -39.90 35.61 16.41
CA LEU A 718 -38.45 35.49 16.50
C LEU A 718 -38.00 34.03 16.67
N GLU A 719 -38.81 33.21 17.32
CA GLU A 719 -38.61 31.76 17.47
C GLU A 719 -38.87 31.03 16.15
N LYS A 720 -39.88 31.47 15.38
CA LYS A 720 -40.18 30.93 14.04
C LYS A 720 -39.11 31.27 12.99
N LEU A 721 -38.56 32.49 13.01
CA LEU A 721 -37.43 32.87 12.14
C LEU A 721 -36.12 32.16 12.51
N ARG A 722 -35.92 31.81 13.79
CA ARG A 722 -34.82 30.92 14.22
C ARG A 722 -35.01 29.48 13.77
N ALA A 723 -36.26 29.00 13.71
CA ALA A 723 -36.58 27.67 13.20
C ALA A 723 -36.45 27.56 11.67
N GLU A 724 -36.75 28.64 10.91
CA GLU A 724 -36.72 28.62 9.44
C GLU A 724 -35.32 28.84 8.83
N HIS A 725 -34.36 29.42 9.56
CA HIS A 725 -32.94 29.49 9.15
C HIS A 725 -32.02 28.48 9.88
N GLY A 726 -32.61 27.61 10.70
CA GLY A 726 -31.92 26.61 11.51
C GLY A 726 -32.14 25.17 11.03
N HIS A 727 -32.21 24.93 9.72
CA HIS A 727 -32.31 23.58 9.15
C HIS A 727 -30.94 23.02 8.71
N GLY A 728 -29.97 23.09 9.63
CA GLY A 728 -28.74 22.31 9.59
C GLY A 728 -28.83 21.20 10.65
N SER A 729 -28.62 19.96 10.22
CA SER A 729 -28.33 18.72 10.97
C SER A 729 -28.36 18.78 12.52
N VAL A 730 -29.12 17.86 13.12
CA VAL A 730 -29.39 17.69 14.56
C VAL A 730 -28.16 17.23 15.39
N HIS A 731 -26.92 17.49 14.95
CA HIS A 731 -25.72 17.29 15.77
C HIS A 731 -24.72 18.48 15.80
N ASP A 732 -25.15 19.70 15.45
CA ASP A 732 -24.34 20.91 15.71
C ASP A 732 -24.36 21.28 17.20
N HIS A 733 -23.57 20.56 18.01
CA HIS A 733 -23.04 21.11 19.26
C HIS A 733 -21.76 21.90 18.96
N GLY A 734 -21.89 22.97 18.19
CA GLY A 734 -20.85 23.98 18.08
C GLY A 734 -20.47 24.45 19.47
N GLU A 735 -19.23 24.18 19.89
CA GLU A 735 -18.71 24.59 21.20
C GLU A 735 -18.79 26.11 21.33
N THR A 736 -19.89 26.61 21.90
CA THR A 736 -20.01 27.98 22.38
C THR A 736 -19.95 27.95 23.89
N TYR A 737 -18.74 27.84 24.43
CA TYR A 737 -18.52 27.87 25.88
C TYR A 737 -18.22 29.29 26.32
N LYS A 738 -19.07 29.87 27.19
CA LYS A 738 -18.93 31.26 27.71
C LYS A 738 -18.69 32.34 26.63
N GLY A 739 -19.24 32.13 25.43
CA GLY A 739 -19.13 33.08 24.31
C GLY A 739 -17.90 32.91 23.42
N PHE A 740 -17.18 31.78 23.50
CA PHE A 740 -16.11 31.42 22.59
C PHE A 740 -16.64 30.44 21.52
N PRO A 741 -16.86 30.86 20.26
CA PRO A 741 -17.36 29.99 19.19
C PRO A 741 -16.27 29.07 18.63
N HIS A 742 -16.65 28.03 17.89
CA HIS A 742 -15.71 27.10 17.24
C HIS A 742 -14.62 27.82 16.40
N ALA A 743 -15.01 28.82 15.61
CA ALA A 743 -14.10 29.62 14.78
C ALA A 743 -13.00 30.36 15.57
N TYR A 744 -13.19 30.56 16.89
CA TYR A 744 -12.13 31.09 17.75
C TYR A 744 -10.94 30.12 17.86
N TRP A 745 -11.21 28.82 17.86
CA TRP A 745 -10.22 27.76 18.07
C TRP A 745 -9.62 27.20 16.79
N ALA A 746 -10.36 27.28 15.68
CA ALA A 746 -9.97 26.71 14.40
C ALA A 746 -9.12 27.65 13.54
N PHE A 747 -8.56 27.10 12.47
CA PHE A 747 -7.73 27.78 11.48
C PHE A 747 -8.33 29.12 11.00
N SER A 748 -7.45 30.11 10.75
CA SER A 748 -7.84 31.42 10.22
C SER A 748 -6.86 31.88 9.14
N ARG A 749 -7.41 32.24 7.97
CA ARG A 749 -6.65 32.90 6.89
C ARG A 749 -6.42 34.39 7.11
N GLN A 750 -7.18 34.99 8.04
CA GLN A 750 -7.13 36.42 8.32
C GLN A 750 -6.26 36.69 9.55
N ALA A 751 -5.57 37.83 9.52
CA ALA A 751 -4.81 38.36 10.65
C ALA A 751 -5.69 38.44 11.90
N LEU A 752 -5.09 38.19 13.07
CA LEU A 752 -5.79 38.36 14.33
C LEU A 752 -6.01 39.85 14.63
N PRO A 753 -7.24 40.29 14.94
CA PRO A 753 -7.49 41.68 15.33
C PRO A 753 -6.96 42.01 16.73
N GLN A 754 -6.76 40.98 17.56
CA GLN A 754 -6.26 41.06 18.93
C GLN A 754 -5.59 39.74 19.30
N SER A 755 -4.75 39.74 20.33
CA SER A 755 -4.14 38.53 20.89
C SER A 755 -5.20 37.54 21.43
N LEU A 756 -4.88 36.24 21.41
CA LEU A 756 -5.76 35.18 21.91
C LEU A 756 -5.77 35.13 23.45
N SER A 757 -4.62 35.41 24.07
CA SER A 757 -4.47 35.54 25.52
C SER A 757 -4.50 36.99 25.99
N LYS A 758 -4.70 37.21 27.30
CA LYS A 758 -4.63 38.54 27.89
C LYS A 758 -3.16 38.95 28.09
N ILE A 759 -2.60 39.71 27.15
CA ILE A 759 -1.25 40.30 27.24
C ILE A 759 -1.29 41.84 27.22
N PRO A 760 -0.27 42.54 27.77
CA PRO A 760 -0.20 44.01 27.77
C PRO A 760 -0.20 44.60 26.35
N ASP A 761 -0.77 45.80 26.16
CA ASP A 761 -0.97 46.42 24.83
C ASP A 761 0.31 46.54 23.98
N GLN A 762 1.45 46.84 24.61
CA GLN A 762 2.75 46.94 23.92
C GLN A 762 3.24 45.58 23.41
N GLU A 763 2.91 44.49 24.10
CA GLU A 763 3.22 43.11 23.72
C GLU A 763 2.18 42.55 22.74
N GLU A 764 0.93 43.01 22.84
CA GLU A 764 -0.18 42.62 21.96
C GLU A 764 0.12 42.97 20.50
N GLN A 765 0.58 44.20 20.23
CA GLN A 765 0.96 44.59 18.88
C GLN A 765 2.10 43.73 18.31
N ALA A 766 3.04 43.33 19.17
CA ALA A 766 4.13 42.44 18.77
C ALA A 766 3.61 41.03 18.42
N MET A 767 2.63 40.49 19.15
CA MET A 767 2.09 39.16 18.88
C MET A 767 1.11 39.10 17.71
N ILE A 768 0.44 40.21 17.40
CA ILE A 768 -0.32 40.34 16.14
C ILE A 768 0.64 40.33 14.95
N GLN A 769 1.78 41.03 15.05
CA GLN A 769 2.83 40.97 14.03
C GLN A 769 3.45 39.58 13.90
N VAL A 770 3.65 38.87 15.01
CA VAL A 770 4.09 37.45 14.98
C VAL A 770 3.09 36.59 14.23
N PHE A 771 1.79 36.75 14.46
CA PHE A 771 0.77 36.01 13.72
C PHE A 771 0.82 36.28 12.21
N ASN A 772 1.05 37.53 11.80
CA ASN A 772 1.26 37.88 10.39
C ASN A 772 2.52 37.23 9.82
N SER A 773 3.59 37.13 10.61
CA SER A 773 4.80 36.40 10.21
C SER A 773 4.54 34.89 10.09
N ILE A 774 3.69 34.29 10.94
CA ILE A 774 3.25 32.89 10.83
C ILE A 774 2.49 32.68 9.51
N LEU A 775 1.53 33.56 9.20
CA LEU A 775 0.80 33.50 7.92
C LEU A 775 1.75 33.66 6.73
N THR A 776 2.65 34.64 6.79
CA THR A 776 3.64 34.90 5.73
C THR A 776 4.55 33.70 5.51
N TYR A 777 5.04 33.09 6.60
CA TYR A 777 5.84 31.88 6.55
C TYR A 777 5.07 30.72 5.89
N ALA A 778 3.79 30.55 6.23
CA ALA A 778 2.92 29.54 5.64
C ALA A 778 2.56 29.81 4.16
N GLY A 779 2.94 30.98 3.61
CA GLY A 779 2.66 31.37 2.23
C GLY A 779 1.33 32.12 2.06
N LEU A 780 0.76 32.66 3.14
CA LEU A 780 -0.45 33.49 3.14
C LEU A 780 -0.06 34.98 3.31
N GLY A 781 -0.48 35.81 2.37
CA GLY A 781 -0.29 37.27 2.39
C GLY A 781 -1.26 37.98 3.35
N GLN A 782 -1.10 39.30 3.50
CA GLN A 782 -1.86 40.12 4.47
C GLN A 782 -3.40 40.06 4.28
N ASN A 783 -3.87 39.64 3.10
CA ASN A 783 -5.29 39.48 2.76
C ASN A 783 -5.69 38.03 2.41
N GLY A 784 -4.85 37.03 2.72
CA GLY A 784 -5.13 35.61 2.42
C GLY A 784 -4.77 35.15 1.01
N GLU A 785 -4.03 35.96 0.24
CA GLU A 785 -3.48 35.59 -1.07
C GLU A 785 -2.25 34.68 -0.92
N THR A 786 -2.02 33.76 -1.86
CA THR A 786 -0.86 32.85 -1.83
C THR A 786 0.41 33.53 -2.35
N VAL A 787 1.49 33.56 -1.56
CA VAL A 787 2.77 34.19 -1.91
C VAL A 787 3.90 33.15 -1.97
N GLN A 788 4.68 33.12 -3.06
CA GLN A 788 5.88 32.28 -3.19
C GLN A 788 7.14 33.08 -2.77
N ARG A 789 8.02 32.47 -1.96
CA ARG A 789 9.26 33.09 -1.46
C ARG A 789 10.45 32.13 -1.44
N ALA A 790 11.66 32.69 -1.50
CA ALA A 790 12.95 31.98 -1.45
C ALA A 790 13.24 31.38 -0.06
N GLU A 791 14.08 30.34 0.00
CA GLU A 791 14.35 29.56 1.22
C GLU A 791 15.06 30.37 2.33
N ASP A 792 16.00 31.26 1.96
CA ASP A 792 16.74 32.09 2.92
C ASP A 792 15.83 33.09 3.68
N GLU A 793 14.73 33.52 3.05
CA GLU A 793 13.74 34.39 3.70
C GLU A 793 12.93 33.64 4.78
N HIS A 794 12.65 32.34 4.56
CA HIS A 794 11.91 31.53 5.53
C HIS A 794 12.73 31.28 6.80
N ILE A 795 14.04 31.01 6.67
CA ILE A 795 14.93 30.81 7.81
C ILE A 795 14.96 32.08 8.68
N THR A 796 15.10 33.24 8.04
CA THR A 796 15.10 34.54 8.73
C THR A 796 13.77 34.81 9.45
N LEU A 797 12.63 34.50 8.81
CA LEU A 797 11.30 34.66 9.42
C LEU A 797 11.12 33.78 10.65
N ILE A 798 11.49 32.51 10.56
CA ILE A 798 11.42 31.56 11.68
C ILE A 798 12.29 32.05 12.85
N GLN A 799 13.55 32.43 12.58
CA GLN A 799 14.46 32.95 13.59
C GLN A 799 13.89 34.19 14.28
N SER A 800 13.28 35.10 13.51
CA SER A 800 12.63 36.31 14.04
C SER A 800 11.41 36.00 14.92
N ILE A 801 10.56 35.05 14.50
CA ILE A 801 9.41 34.58 15.30
C ILE A 801 9.90 33.99 16.63
N MET A 802 10.85 33.04 16.55
CA MET A 802 11.37 32.35 17.73
C MET A 802 12.11 33.30 18.68
N ASP A 803 13.04 34.12 18.17
CA ASP A 803 13.80 35.08 18.99
C ASP A 803 12.87 36.07 19.71
N ARG A 804 11.80 36.52 19.06
CA ARG A 804 10.83 37.43 19.68
C ARG A 804 10.01 36.73 20.77
N CYS A 805 9.46 35.55 20.49
CA CYS A 805 8.57 34.85 21.40
C CYS A 805 9.31 34.24 22.60
N MET A 806 10.59 33.90 22.46
CA MET A 806 11.40 33.32 23.53
C MET A 806 11.84 34.32 24.60
N ARG A 807 11.74 35.63 24.35
CA ARG A 807 12.16 36.67 25.29
C ARG A 807 11.29 36.77 26.55
N LYS A 808 10.03 36.35 26.49
CA LYS A 808 9.07 36.42 27.59
C LYS A 808 8.12 35.22 27.59
N GLU A 809 7.80 34.73 28.79
CA GLU A 809 6.89 33.61 28.97
C GLU A 809 5.48 33.87 28.41
N SER A 810 4.97 35.11 28.55
CA SER A 810 3.66 35.53 28.02
C SER A 810 3.59 35.37 26.49
N LEU A 811 4.61 35.85 25.79
CA LEU A 811 4.72 35.80 24.32
C LEU A 811 4.85 34.36 23.82
N LEU A 812 5.62 33.54 24.53
CA LEU A 812 5.78 32.13 24.18
C LEU A 812 4.46 31.36 24.33
N ASN A 813 3.70 31.58 25.40
CA ASN A 813 2.38 30.96 25.56
C ASN A 813 1.40 31.39 24.46
N GLU A 814 1.40 32.68 24.08
CA GLU A 814 0.58 33.20 22.97
C GLU A 814 0.99 32.57 21.62
N LEU A 815 2.29 32.40 21.35
CA LEU A 815 2.78 31.71 20.15
C LEU A 815 2.17 30.31 20.02
N TYR A 816 2.17 29.53 21.12
CA TYR A 816 1.59 28.20 21.11
C TYR A 816 0.06 28.21 20.88
N LEU A 817 -0.67 29.18 21.43
CA LEU A 817 -2.10 29.32 21.16
C LEU A 817 -2.37 29.63 19.69
N GLN A 818 -1.55 30.50 19.08
CA GLN A 818 -1.65 30.85 17.66
C GLN A 818 -1.33 29.66 16.74
N LEU A 819 -0.29 28.89 17.05
CA LEU A 819 0.09 27.70 16.27
C LEU A 819 -0.93 26.57 16.41
N ILE A 820 -1.48 26.34 17.61
CA ILE A 820 -2.57 25.38 17.80
C ILE A 820 -3.81 25.81 17.00
N LYS A 821 -4.14 27.12 16.99
CA LYS A 821 -5.24 27.64 16.17
C LYS A 821 -5.02 27.34 14.68
N GLN A 822 -3.82 27.61 14.15
CA GLN A 822 -3.50 27.40 12.74
C GLN A 822 -3.47 25.92 12.33
N THR A 823 -3.23 25.02 13.26
CA THR A 823 -3.22 23.55 13.05
C THR A 823 -4.52 22.86 13.46
N THR A 824 -5.54 23.62 13.85
CA THR A 824 -6.86 23.08 14.22
C THR A 824 -7.81 23.20 13.03
N ASP A 825 -8.27 22.06 12.54
CA ASP A 825 -9.34 21.93 11.53
C ASP A 825 -9.06 22.77 10.27
N HIS A 826 -7.84 22.66 9.74
CA HIS A 826 -7.45 23.28 8.48
C HIS A 826 -8.30 22.71 7.33
N PRO A 827 -8.83 23.53 6.41
CA PRO A 827 -9.73 23.08 5.34
C PRO A 827 -9.06 22.16 4.31
N ASP A 828 -7.74 22.16 4.26
CA ASP A 828 -6.92 21.27 3.43
C ASP A 828 -5.75 20.69 4.27
N PRO A 829 -5.94 19.52 4.90
CA PRO A 829 -4.98 18.92 5.83
C PRO A 829 -3.59 18.65 5.26
N ASN A 830 -3.47 18.39 3.95
CA ASN A 830 -2.18 18.06 3.33
C ASN A 830 -1.62 19.21 2.48
N SER A 831 -2.24 20.40 2.52
CA SER A 831 -1.72 21.58 1.82
C SER A 831 -0.35 22.00 2.33
N ARG A 832 0.49 22.52 1.43
CA ARG A 832 1.81 23.10 1.78
C ARG A 832 1.70 24.18 2.86
N VAL A 833 0.61 24.96 2.85
CA VAL A 833 0.31 25.98 3.87
C VAL A 833 0.16 25.36 5.24
N ASN A 834 -0.63 24.29 5.34
CA ASN A 834 -0.87 23.61 6.59
C ASN A 834 0.38 22.87 7.12
N LEU A 835 1.10 22.19 6.23
CA LEU A 835 2.36 21.51 6.60
C LEU A 835 3.41 22.48 7.15
N ARG A 836 3.43 23.72 6.65
CA ARG A 836 4.29 24.77 7.22
C ARG A 836 3.85 25.16 8.64
N HIS A 837 2.56 25.32 8.92
CA HIS A 837 2.10 25.56 10.29
C HIS A 837 2.52 24.43 11.25
N TRP A 838 2.39 23.17 10.81
CA TRP A 838 2.82 21.99 11.55
C TRP A 838 4.34 21.93 11.75
N ALA A 839 5.13 22.23 10.71
CA ALA A 839 6.58 22.31 10.79
C ALA A 839 7.05 23.35 11.81
N LEU A 840 6.41 24.53 11.83
CA LEU A 840 6.73 25.59 12.81
C LEU A 840 6.35 25.18 14.23
N LEU A 841 5.20 24.52 14.43
CA LEU A 841 4.80 23.97 15.74
C LEU A 841 5.79 22.90 16.24
N SER A 842 6.19 21.98 15.36
CA SER A 842 7.18 20.95 15.68
C SER A 842 8.53 21.57 16.05
N LEU A 843 8.99 22.55 15.27
CA LEU A 843 10.22 23.28 15.55
C LEU A 843 10.14 23.98 16.91
N ALA A 844 9.05 24.71 17.19
CA ALA A 844 8.87 25.38 18.48
C ALA A 844 8.95 24.40 19.66
N CYS A 845 8.29 23.23 19.54
CA CYS A 845 8.35 22.16 20.54
C CYS A 845 9.77 21.60 20.77
N SER A 846 10.60 21.56 19.72
CA SER A 846 11.99 21.08 19.79
C SER A 846 12.94 22.07 20.46
N VAL A 847 12.61 23.36 20.41
CA VAL A 847 13.45 24.44 20.96
C VAL A 847 13.05 24.74 22.41
N ILE A 848 11.75 25.00 22.68
CA ILE A 848 11.28 25.42 23.99
C ILE A 848 9.76 25.21 24.17
N LEU A 849 9.35 24.64 25.30
CA LEU A 849 7.93 24.34 25.60
C LEU A 849 7.23 25.52 26.29
N PRO A 850 5.88 25.66 26.17
CA PRO A 850 5.15 26.74 26.83
C PRO A 850 5.27 26.59 28.36
N PRO A 851 5.67 27.65 29.09
CA PRO A 851 5.89 27.59 30.54
C PRO A 851 4.59 27.45 31.33
N GLN A 852 3.47 27.99 30.82
CA GLN A 852 2.19 27.93 31.53
C GLN A 852 1.58 26.53 31.43
N LYS A 853 1.35 25.89 32.58
CA LYS A 853 0.86 24.50 32.68
C LYS A 853 -0.46 24.26 31.93
N VAL A 854 -1.36 25.23 31.93
CA VAL A 854 -2.68 25.10 31.28
C VAL A 854 -2.54 25.09 29.75
N VAL A 855 -1.70 25.97 29.18
CA VAL A 855 -1.37 26.00 27.75
C VAL A 855 -0.62 24.75 27.34
N ARG A 856 0.32 24.26 28.17
CA ARG A 856 1.03 22.99 27.93
C ARG A 856 0.10 21.79 27.90
N LYS A 857 -0.92 21.73 28.78
CA LYS A 857 -1.93 20.67 28.74
C LYS A 857 -2.76 20.73 27.46
N TYR A 858 -3.13 21.93 27.01
CA TYR A 858 -3.84 22.10 25.75
C TYR A 858 -3.00 21.65 24.55
N LEU A 859 -1.73 22.03 24.49
CA LEU A 859 -0.78 21.56 23.48
C LEU A 859 -0.68 20.03 23.45
N ILE A 860 -0.47 19.39 24.59
CA ILE A 860 -0.39 17.92 24.68
C ILE A 860 -1.70 17.26 24.26
N GLY A 861 -2.85 17.83 24.64
CA GLY A 861 -4.16 17.33 24.21
C GLY A 861 -4.34 17.41 22.70
N HIS A 862 -3.98 18.56 22.10
CA HIS A 862 -4.02 18.80 20.66
C HIS A 862 -3.13 17.83 19.90
N LEU A 863 -1.86 17.72 20.28
CA LEU A 863 -0.89 16.80 19.66
C LEU A 863 -1.35 15.35 19.76
N LYS A 864 -1.84 14.91 20.92
CA LYS A 864 -2.36 13.54 21.07
C LYS A 864 -3.58 13.27 20.18
N ARG A 865 -4.48 14.26 20.01
CA ARG A 865 -5.63 14.15 19.10
C ARG A 865 -5.15 14.02 17.65
N CYS A 866 -4.27 14.90 17.19
CA CYS A 866 -3.80 14.91 15.81
C CYS A 866 -2.88 13.71 15.50
N ALA A 867 -2.06 13.26 16.44
CA ALA A 867 -1.20 12.08 16.31
C ALA A 867 -1.98 10.76 16.13
N SER A 868 -3.29 10.76 16.42
CA SER A 868 -4.18 9.63 16.17
C SER A 868 -4.48 9.39 14.69
N ASP A 869 -4.23 10.40 13.84
CA ASP A 869 -4.27 10.24 12.41
C ASP A 869 -2.93 9.66 11.92
N PHE A 870 -2.96 8.45 11.39
CA PHE A 870 -1.77 7.77 10.85
C PHE A 870 -1.66 7.91 9.33
N ILE A 871 -2.65 8.52 8.69
CA ILE A 871 -2.80 8.61 7.24
C ILE A 871 -2.28 9.96 6.75
N THR A 872 -2.62 11.05 7.45
CA THR A 872 -2.25 12.40 7.02
C THR A 872 -0.83 12.79 7.47
N GLU A 873 -0.22 13.72 6.73
CA GLU A 873 1.07 14.31 7.10
C GLU A 873 0.97 15.13 8.40
N GLU A 874 -0.19 15.72 8.71
CA GLU A 874 -0.46 16.39 10.00
C GLU A 874 -0.21 15.47 11.18
N GLY A 875 -0.73 14.24 11.09
CA GLY A 875 -0.57 13.24 12.11
C GLY A 875 0.89 12.79 12.28
N LYS A 876 1.70 12.88 11.23
CA LYS A 876 3.16 12.66 11.32
C LYS A 876 3.84 13.78 12.09
N TYR A 877 3.57 15.05 11.78
CA TYR A 877 4.12 16.18 12.53
C TYR A 877 3.66 16.24 13.99
N ALA A 878 2.47 15.74 14.29
CA ALA A 878 1.93 15.71 15.65
C ALA A 878 2.57 14.64 16.56
N ARG A 879 3.20 13.61 15.97
CA ARG A 879 3.91 12.54 16.69
C ARG A 879 5.34 12.95 17.01
#